data_AF-A0A223AZ18-F1
#
_entry.id   AF-A0A223AZ18-F1
#
_cell.length_a   1.000
_cell.length_b   1.000
_cell.length_c   1.000
_cell.angle_alpha   90.00
_cell.angle_beta   90.00
_cell.angle_gamma   90.00
#
_symmetry.space_group_name_H-M   'P 1'
#
loop_
_entity.id
_entity.type
_entity.pdbx_description
1 polymer ?
#
loop_
_entity_poly.entity_id
_entity_poly.type
_entity_poly.pdbx_seq_one_letter_code
_entity_poly.pdbx_strand_id
1 'polypeptide(L)'
;MKNKIENFIGEFINDDCTKIMKNMPDECIDLTVTSPPYDDLRDYENNLVWDNKTFRKVARELFRITKKGGVVVWIIGDKITNGNKSLTSFKHALYFQEVGFNIYDVIIYEKAGSGPPHPNRYFNTFEYMFVLSKGKPKTVNLLRDKKNSCAGMSTFGDITRREKDGSLVNKGKKIINEFGIRTNIWRYNNGKGFSTKDKIAYEHPATFPEKLVEDHINSWTNVGDIVFDPFGGSGTTAKVSIQLNRRWIYIEKVDKYCTIAKRRLADINQKTNYKTIIIKNNIDTAIQKLNENYSNLSETGNIFCIVKTQYKDCIVERDFFDLIDFATKKLGLYYINTIIVPEETDCIDNILYCVWFVKNKEKYYFNKDTIREKSIWKDVEWGKRKKNYNPKGKDPGNVWIPTNDDGKANITKHILLSIEEIFNKIFDATLIENDKYLLILDNDKLKNYKYNENGKIEFIKANSQDINFGEEVDTRLKDELKVKVFFGTSENMEYVQNGKVDLIVTSPPYWDLKNYYKENQIGQESYEIYSSRMKNVWQECYNKLNSFGSIWININIRVRNGKPILLPKLFIEQCKDLGFIYRGILIWHKSSGIPTSPKNLSDHHEYILIFTKSDRCKVNFHNLISYSDYKNSKICGKLIWNINRKAGSIGKNTIHPAIFPTELINRIVNISSSESDTVLDPFLGSGTSLIASINNRRSFIGYEYNEEFKDLMQERFEKEIIFKNLNIEYIEVLP
;
A
#
# COMPACT_ATOMS: atom_id res chain seq x y z
N MET A 1 -13.62 -44.14 -10.77
CA MET A 1 -13.86 -42.69 -10.54
C MET A 1 -12.59 -41.94 -10.91
N LYS A 2 -12.71 -40.77 -11.56
CA LYS A 2 -11.55 -39.89 -11.83
C LYS A 2 -11.13 -39.20 -10.53
N ASN A 3 -9.83 -38.94 -10.37
CA ASN A 3 -9.32 -38.24 -9.20
C ASN A 3 -9.68 -36.75 -9.28
N LYS A 4 -9.75 -36.07 -8.12
CA LYS A 4 -9.89 -34.62 -8.05
C LYS A 4 -8.68 -33.93 -8.67
N ILE A 5 -8.88 -32.83 -9.40
CA ILE A 5 -7.78 -32.12 -10.09
C ILE A 5 -6.74 -31.58 -9.09
N GLU A 6 -7.19 -31.23 -7.89
CA GLU A 6 -6.38 -30.74 -6.78
C GLU A 6 -5.24 -31.70 -6.42
N ASN A 7 -5.42 -33.01 -6.63
CA ASN A 7 -4.41 -34.04 -6.34
C ASN A 7 -3.20 -34.00 -7.29
N PHE A 8 -3.27 -33.24 -8.37
CA PHE A 8 -2.21 -33.16 -9.39
C PHE A 8 -1.50 -31.80 -9.40
N ILE A 9 -2.07 -30.78 -8.75
CA ILE A 9 -1.58 -29.40 -8.84
C ILE A 9 -0.36 -29.23 -7.93
N GLY A 10 0.72 -28.67 -8.50
CA GLY A 10 1.94 -28.39 -7.76
C GLY A 10 2.83 -29.60 -7.51
N GLU A 11 2.49 -30.76 -8.07
CA GLU A 11 3.19 -32.03 -7.87
C GLU A 11 4.12 -32.36 -9.06
N PHE A 12 5.27 -32.97 -8.74
CA PHE A 12 6.16 -33.55 -9.75
C PHE A 12 5.82 -35.03 -9.95
N ILE A 13 5.08 -35.32 -11.00
CA ILE A 13 4.60 -36.67 -11.26
C ILE A 13 5.60 -37.40 -12.17
N ASN A 14 6.31 -38.39 -11.62
CA ASN A 14 7.20 -39.27 -12.38
C ASN A 14 6.46 -40.52 -12.88
N ASP A 15 5.81 -40.44 -14.04
CA ASP A 15 5.10 -41.59 -14.66
C ASP A 15 4.83 -41.31 -16.14
N ASP A 16 4.21 -42.27 -16.84
CA ASP A 16 3.74 -42.12 -18.21
C ASP A 16 2.54 -41.15 -18.29
N CYS A 17 2.68 -40.09 -19.09
CA CYS A 17 1.64 -39.07 -19.23
C CYS A 17 0.30 -39.63 -19.72
N THR A 18 0.28 -40.69 -20.53
CA THR A 18 -0.97 -41.31 -20.99
C THR A 18 -1.73 -42.00 -19.86
N LYS A 19 -1.01 -42.58 -18.89
CA LYS A 19 -1.60 -43.22 -17.70
C LYS A 19 -2.14 -42.18 -16.73
N ILE A 20 -1.38 -41.12 -16.49
CA ILE A 20 -1.76 -40.07 -15.55
C ILE A 20 -2.93 -39.25 -16.09
N MET A 21 -2.89 -38.82 -17.36
CA MET A 21 -3.99 -38.06 -17.96
C MET A 21 -5.31 -38.82 -17.87
N LYS A 22 -5.33 -40.13 -18.12
CA LYS A 22 -6.54 -40.97 -18.01
C LYS A 22 -7.27 -40.86 -16.65
N ASN A 23 -6.52 -40.58 -15.58
CA ASN A 23 -7.05 -40.41 -14.23
C ASN A 23 -7.47 -38.96 -13.90
N MET A 24 -7.10 -37.99 -14.74
CA MET A 24 -7.51 -36.59 -14.61
C MET A 24 -8.97 -36.38 -15.03
N PRO A 25 -9.70 -35.45 -14.40
CA PRO A 25 -11.03 -35.01 -14.84
C PRO A 25 -11.05 -34.55 -16.30
N ASP A 26 -12.23 -34.60 -16.93
CA ASP A 26 -12.45 -33.93 -18.22
C ASP A 26 -12.42 -32.42 -18.03
N GLU A 27 -12.03 -31.68 -19.07
CA GLU A 27 -12.14 -30.22 -19.11
C GLU A 27 -11.59 -29.50 -17.85
N CYS A 28 -10.38 -29.89 -17.41
CA CYS A 28 -9.75 -29.35 -16.22
C CYS A 28 -8.56 -28.43 -16.51
N ILE A 29 -7.99 -28.45 -17.72
CA ILE A 29 -6.79 -27.69 -18.10
C ILE A 29 -7.15 -26.46 -18.93
N ASP A 30 -6.62 -25.29 -18.55
CA ASP A 30 -6.81 -24.02 -19.28
C ASP A 30 -5.80 -23.89 -20.43
N LEU A 31 -4.51 -24.16 -20.16
CA LEU A 31 -3.43 -24.09 -21.13
C LEU A 31 -2.50 -25.31 -21.02
N THR A 32 -2.11 -25.88 -22.14
CA THR A 32 -0.93 -26.76 -22.25
C THR A 32 0.15 -26.06 -23.08
N VAL A 33 1.38 -26.00 -22.58
CA VAL A 33 2.55 -25.55 -23.37
C VAL A 33 3.60 -26.63 -23.25
N THR A 34 3.96 -27.25 -24.37
CA THR A 34 4.81 -28.43 -24.33
C THR A 34 5.57 -28.66 -25.63
N SER A 35 6.64 -29.46 -25.53
CA SER A 35 7.45 -29.95 -26.65
C SER A 35 7.59 -31.47 -26.51
N PRO A 36 6.93 -32.28 -27.36
CA PRO A 36 7.03 -33.73 -27.26
C PRO A 36 8.41 -34.24 -27.70
N PRO A 37 8.73 -35.52 -27.45
CA PRO A 37 9.73 -36.22 -28.26
C PRO A 37 9.28 -36.25 -29.74
N TYR A 38 10.20 -36.18 -30.70
CA TYR A 38 9.88 -36.35 -32.12
C TYR A 38 11.12 -36.75 -32.95
N ASP A 39 10.86 -37.52 -34.00
CA ASP A 39 11.80 -37.94 -35.05
C ASP A 39 13.14 -38.55 -34.55
N ASP A 40 13.18 -39.10 -33.34
CA ASP A 40 14.40 -39.65 -32.72
C ASP A 40 15.58 -38.67 -32.82
N LEU A 41 15.32 -37.37 -32.65
CA LEU A 41 16.34 -36.31 -32.71
C LEU A 41 17.21 -36.24 -31.44
N ARG A 42 16.77 -36.92 -30.37
CA ARG A 42 17.42 -36.97 -29.06
C ARG A 42 17.26 -38.36 -28.48
N ASP A 43 18.33 -38.86 -27.90
CA ASP A 43 18.31 -40.09 -27.10
C ASP A 43 17.94 -39.73 -25.67
N TYR A 44 16.76 -40.19 -25.25
CA TYR A 44 16.31 -40.10 -23.87
C TYR A 44 16.52 -41.45 -23.18
N GLU A 45 16.95 -41.43 -21.91
CA GLU A 45 17.21 -42.65 -21.13
C GLU A 45 15.93 -43.53 -21.03
N ASN A 46 16.09 -44.86 -20.93
CA ASN A 46 15.04 -45.89 -20.81
C ASN A 46 14.22 -46.29 -22.06
N ASN A 47 14.80 -46.24 -23.28
CA ASN A 47 14.13 -46.72 -24.51
C ASN A 47 12.71 -46.14 -24.68
N LEU A 48 12.57 -44.82 -24.52
CA LEU A 48 11.33 -44.09 -24.69
C LEU A 48 10.75 -44.34 -26.09
N VAL A 49 9.68 -45.14 -26.19
CA VAL A 49 8.98 -45.39 -27.46
C VAL A 49 8.02 -44.23 -27.72
N TRP A 50 8.41 -43.31 -28.61
CA TRP A 50 7.52 -42.26 -29.14
C TRP A 50 7.11 -42.57 -30.58
N ASP A 51 6.03 -43.35 -30.73
CA ASP A 51 5.47 -43.72 -32.02
C ASP A 51 4.15 -42.96 -32.30
N ASN A 52 3.66 -43.07 -33.54
CA ASN A 52 2.39 -42.48 -33.96
C ASN A 52 1.21 -42.98 -33.09
N LYS A 53 1.26 -44.23 -32.59
CA LYS A 53 0.22 -44.76 -31.71
C LYS A 53 0.18 -44.02 -30.37
N THR A 54 1.34 -43.73 -29.79
CA THR A 54 1.50 -43.00 -28.53
C THR A 54 1.09 -41.54 -28.70
N PHE A 55 1.58 -40.87 -29.75
CA PHE A 55 1.13 -39.51 -30.10
C PHE A 55 -0.40 -39.42 -30.21
N ARG A 56 -1.03 -40.35 -30.95
CA ARG A 56 -2.49 -40.35 -31.15
C ARG A 56 -3.28 -40.57 -29.86
N LYS A 57 -2.72 -41.25 -28.85
CA LYS A 57 -3.32 -41.36 -27.52
C LYS A 57 -3.19 -40.06 -26.74
N VAL A 58 -2.00 -39.46 -26.73
CA VAL A 58 -1.73 -38.18 -26.09
C VAL A 58 -2.66 -37.09 -26.63
N ALA A 59 -2.79 -36.96 -27.95
CA ALA A 59 -3.63 -35.94 -28.56
C ALA A 59 -5.12 -36.08 -28.18
N ARG A 60 -5.65 -37.31 -28.08
CA ARG A 60 -7.02 -37.56 -27.61
C ARG A 60 -7.21 -37.21 -26.14
N GLU A 61 -6.26 -37.59 -25.30
CA GLU A 61 -6.31 -37.25 -23.87
C GLU A 61 -6.19 -35.75 -23.63
N LEU A 62 -5.33 -35.05 -24.39
CA LEU A 62 -5.23 -33.59 -24.36
C LEU A 62 -6.58 -32.94 -24.70
N PHE A 63 -7.22 -33.34 -25.80
CA PHE A 63 -8.54 -32.80 -26.15
C PHE A 63 -9.59 -33.02 -25.07
N ARG A 64 -9.57 -34.19 -24.42
CA ARG A 64 -10.48 -34.53 -23.34
C ARG A 64 -10.27 -33.64 -22.11
N ILE A 65 -9.04 -33.47 -21.65
CA ILE A 65 -8.74 -32.69 -20.43
C ILE A 65 -8.71 -31.18 -20.66
N THR A 66 -8.49 -30.70 -21.89
CA THR A 66 -8.56 -29.27 -22.20
C THR A 66 -9.99 -28.77 -22.04
N LYS A 67 -10.15 -27.67 -21.31
CA LYS A 67 -11.43 -26.96 -21.12
C LYS A 67 -11.99 -26.46 -22.45
N LYS A 68 -13.30 -26.30 -22.54
CA LYS A 68 -13.91 -25.55 -23.63
C LYS A 68 -13.35 -24.12 -23.64
N GLY A 69 -12.75 -23.73 -24.77
CA GLY A 69 -12.01 -22.48 -24.94
C GLY A 69 -10.58 -22.47 -24.38
N GLY A 70 -10.09 -23.61 -23.88
CA GLY A 70 -8.69 -23.80 -23.52
C GLY A 70 -7.79 -24.03 -24.74
N VAL A 71 -6.49 -23.90 -24.52
CA VAL A 71 -5.46 -23.86 -25.59
C VAL A 71 -4.38 -24.91 -25.33
N VAL A 72 -3.89 -25.53 -26.41
CA VAL A 72 -2.66 -26.34 -26.43
C VAL A 72 -1.68 -25.68 -27.39
N VAL A 73 -0.52 -25.28 -26.86
CA VAL A 73 0.62 -24.83 -27.66
C VAL A 73 1.56 -26.01 -27.85
N TRP A 74 1.63 -26.50 -29.08
CA TRP A 74 2.41 -27.67 -29.46
C TRP A 74 3.66 -27.26 -30.23
N ILE A 75 4.82 -27.35 -29.58
CA ILE A 75 6.10 -26.89 -30.11
C ILE A 75 6.81 -28.07 -30.78
N ILE A 76 7.07 -28.01 -32.09
CA ILE A 76 7.63 -29.15 -32.83
C ILE A 76 8.38 -28.71 -34.10
N GLY A 77 9.40 -29.49 -34.48
CA GLY A 77 10.16 -29.35 -35.72
C GLY A 77 10.01 -30.56 -36.64
N ASP A 78 10.87 -30.62 -37.67
CA ASP A 78 10.97 -31.77 -38.58
C ASP A 78 12.42 -32.21 -38.69
N LYS A 79 12.66 -33.52 -38.65
CA LYS A 79 13.93 -34.13 -39.06
C LYS A 79 14.09 -34.11 -40.57
N ILE A 80 15.35 -34.05 -40.98
CA ILE A 80 15.77 -34.24 -42.36
C ILE A 80 16.46 -35.60 -42.44
N THR A 81 15.94 -36.48 -43.30
CA THR A 81 16.52 -37.80 -43.59
C THR A 81 16.71 -37.91 -45.09
N ASN A 82 17.94 -38.16 -45.55
CA ASN A 82 18.28 -38.29 -46.98
C ASN A 82 17.76 -37.12 -47.84
N GLY A 83 17.83 -35.89 -47.32
CA GLY A 83 17.32 -34.71 -48.01
C GLY A 83 15.79 -34.52 -47.96
N ASN A 84 15.02 -35.40 -47.33
CA ASN A 84 13.58 -35.21 -47.19
C ASN A 84 13.21 -34.77 -45.77
N LYS A 85 12.28 -33.80 -45.64
CA LYS A 85 11.69 -33.46 -44.35
C LYS A 85 10.64 -34.52 -43.96
N SER A 86 10.61 -34.91 -42.69
CA SER A 86 9.63 -35.87 -42.16
C SER A 86 8.18 -35.38 -42.24
N LEU A 87 7.98 -34.06 -42.21
CA LEU A 87 6.68 -33.39 -42.09
C LEU A 87 5.89 -33.82 -40.84
N THR A 88 6.59 -34.26 -39.80
CA THR A 88 6.00 -34.70 -38.54
C THR A 88 5.21 -33.58 -37.88
N SER A 89 5.69 -32.34 -37.95
CA SER A 89 5.00 -31.15 -37.45
C SER A 89 3.57 -31.01 -38.03
N PHE A 90 3.43 -31.05 -39.35
CA PHE A 90 2.14 -30.94 -40.04
C PHE A 90 1.26 -32.17 -39.84
N LYS A 91 1.83 -33.38 -39.85
CA LYS A 91 1.08 -34.61 -39.56
C LYS A 91 0.44 -34.57 -38.17
N HIS A 92 1.15 -34.03 -37.18
CA HIS A 92 0.59 -33.84 -35.84
C HIS A 92 -0.52 -32.79 -35.84
N ALA A 93 -0.30 -31.63 -36.46
CA ALA A 93 -1.30 -30.56 -36.55
C ALA A 93 -2.61 -31.01 -37.20
N LEU A 94 -2.52 -31.74 -38.32
CA LEU A 94 -3.68 -32.32 -39.01
C LEU A 94 -4.42 -33.33 -38.12
N TYR A 95 -3.69 -34.19 -37.41
CA TYR A 95 -4.33 -35.14 -36.50
C TYR A 95 -5.01 -34.46 -35.30
N PHE A 96 -4.45 -33.37 -34.77
CA PHE A 96 -5.14 -32.59 -33.74
C PHE A 96 -6.47 -32.02 -34.26
N GLN A 97 -6.55 -31.62 -35.53
CA GLN A 97 -7.82 -31.24 -36.16
C GLN A 97 -8.78 -32.42 -36.28
N GLU A 98 -8.31 -33.61 -36.67
CA GLU A 98 -9.12 -34.84 -36.70
C GLU A 98 -9.71 -35.18 -35.32
N VAL A 99 -8.96 -34.92 -34.24
CA VAL A 99 -9.44 -35.11 -32.86
C VAL A 99 -10.49 -34.08 -32.44
N GLY A 100 -10.49 -32.89 -33.06
CA GLY A 100 -11.49 -31.84 -32.84
C GLY A 100 -10.94 -30.48 -32.39
N PHE A 101 -9.62 -30.30 -32.32
CA PHE A 101 -9.04 -28.97 -32.09
C PHE A 101 -9.14 -28.08 -33.33
N ASN A 102 -9.33 -26.78 -33.13
CA ASN A 102 -9.09 -25.78 -34.17
C ASN A 102 -7.60 -25.40 -34.16
N ILE A 103 -6.96 -25.32 -35.34
CA ILE A 103 -5.68 -24.61 -35.47
C ILE A 103 -6.01 -23.12 -35.45
N TYR A 104 -5.87 -22.50 -34.28
CA TYR A 104 -6.21 -21.10 -34.07
C TYR A 104 -5.15 -20.17 -34.64
N ASP A 105 -3.88 -20.52 -34.47
CA ASP A 105 -2.74 -19.80 -35.05
C ASP A 105 -1.55 -20.75 -35.25
N VAL A 106 -0.62 -20.35 -36.13
CA VAL A 106 0.67 -20.99 -36.33
C VAL A 106 1.74 -19.94 -36.10
N ILE A 107 2.41 -20.04 -34.96
CA ILE A 107 3.47 -19.10 -34.59
C ILE A 107 4.82 -19.74 -34.91
N ILE A 108 5.69 -18.99 -35.58
CA ILE A 108 7.05 -19.42 -35.91
C ILE A 108 7.98 -19.01 -34.78
N TYR A 109 8.59 -19.99 -34.12
CA TYR A 109 9.68 -19.75 -33.19
C TYR A 109 10.98 -19.59 -33.99
N GLU A 110 11.40 -18.36 -34.22
CA GLU A 110 12.71 -18.04 -34.78
C GLU A 110 13.81 -18.15 -33.70
N LYS A 111 14.77 -19.03 -33.92
CA LYS A 111 15.93 -19.26 -33.06
C LYS A 111 17.00 -18.22 -33.39
N ALA A 112 17.45 -17.46 -32.38
CA ALA A 112 18.46 -16.43 -32.60
C ALA A 112 19.83 -17.00 -32.99
N GLY A 113 20.14 -18.24 -32.60
CA GLY A 113 21.31 -18.99 -33.04
C GLY A 113 20.93 -20.34 -33.68
N SER A 114 21.65 -20.73 -34.72
CA SER A 114 21.49 -22.03 -35.40
C SER A 114 22.82 -22.77 -35.49
N GLY A 115 22.79 -24.10 -35.40
CA GLY A 115 23.96 -24.94 -35.69
C GLY A 115 24.41 -24.84 -37.15
N PRO A 116 25.61 -25.32 -37.49
CA PRO A 116 26.13 -25.29 -38.86
C PRO A 116 25.16 -26.01 -39.82
N PRO A 117 25.01 -25.52 -41.06
CA PRO A 117 24.07 -26.07 -42.01
C PRO A 117 24.64 -27.37 -42.60
N HIS A 118 23.77 -28.19 -43.19
CA HIS A 118 24.26 -29.20 -44.12
C HIS A 118 24.82 -28.49 -45.36
N PRO A 119 25.93 -28.94 -45.97
CA PRO A 119 26.59 -28.25 -47.10
C PRO A 119 25.70 -27.83 -48.28
N ASN A 120 24.50 -28.43 -48.42
CA ASN A 120 23.61 -28.26 -49.57
C ASN A 120 22.24 -27.66 -49.19
N ARG A 121 22.10 -26.99 -48.03
CA ARG A 121 20.82 -26.41 -47.55
C ARG A 121 20.99 -25.12 -46.76
N TYR A 122 19.91 -24.34 -46.71
CA TYR A 122 19.78 -23.21 -45.78
C TYR A 122 19.79 -23.68 -44.32
N PHE A 123 20.22 -22.78 -43.44
CA PHE A 123 20.15 -22.97 -42.00
C PHE A 123 18.71 -23.18 -41.55
N ASN A 124 18.48 -24.19 -40.72
CA ASN A 124 17.19 -24.36 -40.07
C ASN A 124 17.11 -23.47 -38.82
N THR A 125 16.57 -22.27 -38.97
CA THR A 125 16.52 -21.23 -37.93
C THR A 125 15.20 -21.17 -37.18
N PHE A 126 14.26 -22.10 -37.39
CA PHE A 126 12.97 -22.04 -36.71
C PHE A 126 12.38 -23.39 -36.31
N GLU A 127 11.35 -23.33 -35.47
CA GLU A 127 10.42 -24.41 -35.10
C GLU A 127 8.98 -23.89 -35.14
N TYR A 128 8.00 -24.80 -35.24
CA TYR A 128 6.59 -24.44 -35.23
C TYR A 128 6.02 -24.46 -33.81
N MET A 129 5.17 -23.48 -33.51
CA MET A 129 4.33 -23.46 -32.31
C MET A 129 2.88 -23.43 -32.77
N PHE A 130 2.25 -24.60 -32.85
CA PHE A 130 0.85 -24.70 -33.22
C PHE A 130 -0.03 -24.31 -32.04
N VAL A 131 -0.84 -23.27 -32.19
CA VAL A 131 -1.81 -22.85 -31.18
C VAL A 131 -3.14 -23.52 -31.50
N LEU A 132 -3.42 -24.59 -30.76
CA LEU A 132 -4.59 -25.45 -30.92
C LEU A 132 -5.64 -25.07 -29.88
N SER A 133 -6.91 -24.94 -30.27
CA SER A 133 -7.97 -24.51 -29.34
C SER A 133 -9.19 -25.41 -29.37
N LYS A 134 -9.76 -25.70 -28.20
CA LYS A 134 -10.99 -26.49 -28.09
C LYS A 134 -12.19 -25.57 -28.24
N GLY A 135 -12.66 -25.37 -29.47
CA GLY A 135 -13.65 -24.35 -29.80
C GLY A 135 -13.00 -22.96 -29.93
N LYS A 136 -13.72 -21.90 -29.58
CA LYS A 136 -13.18 -20.53 -29.59
C LYS A 136 -12.41 -20.27 -28.29
N PRO A 137 -11.14 -19.80 -28.34
CA PRO A 137 -10.38 -19.47 -27.14
C PRO A 137 -11.15 -18.52 -26.20
N LYS A 138 -11.18 -18.86 -24.90
CA LYS A 138 -11.85 -18.05 -23.87
C LYS A 138 -10.98 -16.88 -23.43
N THR A 139 -9.67 -17.08 -23.37
CA THR A 139 -8.68 -16.09 -22.93
C THR A 139 -7.75 -15.77 -24.08
N VAL A 140 -7.70 -14.49 -24.49
CA VAL A 140 -6.87 -13.99 -25.60
C VAL A 140 -6.29 -12.63 -25.22
N ASN A 141 -5.08 -12.65 -24.67
CA ASN A 141 -4.33 -11.49 -24.19
C ASN A 141 -3.17 -11.18 -25.15
N LEU A 142 -3.49 -10.68 -26.35
CA LEU A 142 -2.48 -10.46 -27.39
C LEU A 142 -1.38 -9.48 -26.92
N LEU A 143 -0.11 -9.91 -27.05
CA LEU A 143 1.06 -9.13 -26.67
C LEU A 143 1.18 -7.88 -27.56
N ARG A 144 1.33 -6.70 -26.93
CA ARG A 144 1.39 -5.39 -27.58
C ARG A 144 2.72 -4.71 -27.34
N ASP A 145 3.79 -5.29 -27.89
CA ASP A 145 5.17 -4.87 -27.66
C ASP A 145 5.94 -4.55 -28.95
N LYS A 146 5.27 -4.61 -30.10
CA LYS A 146 5.87 -4.18 -31.38
C LYS A 146 5.85 -2.66 -31.46
N LYS A 147 7.01 -2.01 -31.32
CA LYS A 147 7.12 -0.55 -31.49
C LYS A 147 6.71 -0.12 -32.91
N ASN A 148 5.76 0.80 -33.02
CA ASN A 148 5.34 1.34 -34.32
C ASN A 148 6.25 2.50 -34.72
N SER A 149 6.80 2.45 -35.93
CA SER A 149 7.70 3.50 -36.45
C SER A 149 7.05 4.88 -36.56
N CYS A 150 5.72 4.93 -36.69
CA CYS A 150 4.94 6.15 -36.85
C CYS A 150 4.04 6.43 -35.64
N ALA A 151 4.46 6.03 -34.44
CA ALA A 151 3.73 6.27 -33.19
C ALA A 151 3.35 7.76 -33.04
N GLY A 152 2.09 8.03 -32.67
CA GLY A 152 1.55 9.38 -32.50
C GLY A 152 1.17 10.09 -33.81
N MET A 153 1.54 9.56 -34.98
CA MET A 153 1.11 10.10 -36.27
C MET A 153 -0.26 9.53 -36.67
N SER A 154 -1.07 10.33 -37.37
CA SER A 154 -2.25 9.82 -38.07
C SER A 154 -1.83 8.99 -39.29
N THR A 155 -2.62 7.99 -39.65
CA THR A 155 -2.45 7.30 -40.94
C THR A 155 -2.44 8.29 -42.11
N PHE A 156 -1.56 8.07 -43.09
CA PHE A 156 -1.35 8.95 -44.25
C PHE A 156 -2.63 9.11 -45.11
N GLY A 157 -3.54 8.13 -45.04
CA GLY A 157 -4.89 8.19 -45.60
C GLY A 157 -5.89 7.50 -44.70
N ASP A 158 -7.14 7.43 -45.16
CA ASP A 158 -8.18 6.66 -44.51
C ASP A 158 -7.86 5.17 -44.58
N ILE A 159 -8.05 4.47 -43.45
CA ILE A 159 -7.91 3.03 -43.40
C ILE A 159 -9.09 2.44 -44.17
N THR A 160 -8.82 1.76 -45.28
CA THR A 160 -9.85 1.03 -46.03
C THR A 160 -9.71 -0.46 -45.79
N ARG A 161 -10.84 -1.16 -45.63
CA ARG A 161 -10.89 -2.62 -45.62
C ARG A 161 -11.63 -3.09 -46.86
N ARG A 162 -11.00 -3.99 -47.62
CA ARG A 162 -11.66 -4.64 -48.74
C ARG A 162 -12.56 -5.76 -48.22
N GLU A 163 -13.84 -5.72 -48.56
CA GLU A 163 -14.81 -6.75 -48.23
C GLU A 163 -14.75 -7.91 -49.25
N LYS A 164 -15.44 -9.01 -48.95
CA LYS A 164 -15.44 -10.21 -49.80
C LYS A 164 -15.93 -9.97 -51.24
N ASP A 165 -16.81 -8.99 -51.42
CA ASP A 165 -17.36 -8.58 -52.72
C ASP A 165 -16.43 -7.61 -53.49
N GLY A 166 -15.26 -7.28 -52.92
CA GLY A 166 -14.30 -6.36 -53.52
C GLY A 166 -14.55 -4.88 -53.20
N SER A 167 -15.65 -4.54 -52.53
CA SER A 167 -15.93 -3.18 -52.07
C SER A 167 -14.94 -2.72 -51.00
N LEU A 168 -14.68 -1.41 -50.92
CA LEU A 168 -13.81 -0.82 -49.90
C LEU A 168 -14.66 -0.07 -48.86
N VAL A 169 -14.61 -0.53 -47.61
CA VAL A 169 -15.20 0.18 -46.48
C VAL A 169 -14.15 1.09 -45.85
N ASN A 170 -14.44 2.38 -45.85
CA ASN A 170 -13.61 3.39 -45.21
C ASN A 170 -13.84 3.37 -43.68
N LYS A 171 -12.76 3.27 -42.90
CA LYS A 171 -12.74 3.26 -41.42
C LYS A 171 -12.16 4.55 -40.83
N GLY A 172 -11.98 5.58 -41.65
CA GLY A 172 -11.40 6.87 -41.30
C GLY A 172 -9.91 6.81 -40.98
N LYS A 173 -9.40 7.91 -40.45
CA LYS A 173 -8.03 8.01 -39.94
C LYS A 173 -7.93 7.54 -38.49
N LYS A 174 -6.82 6.90 -38.15
CA LYS A 174 -6.53 6.49 -36.78
C LYS A 174 -5.15 7.01 -36.37
N ILE A 175 -5.04 7.48 -35.14
CA ILE A 175 -3.75 7.78 -34.53
C ILE A 175 -3.06 6.46 -34.19
N ILE A 176 -1.81 6.30 -34.62
CA ILE A 176 -1.05 5.07 -34.44
C ILE A 176 -0.57 5.02 -32.98
N ASN A 177 -1.03 4.02 -32.23
CA ASN A 177 -0.57 3.76 -30.87
C ASN A 177 0.95 3.51 -30.85
N GLU A 178 1.59 3.79 -29.72
CA GLU A 178 3.04 3.58 -29.56
C GLU A 178 3.48 2.13 -29.84
N PHE A 179 2.71 1.17 -29.32
CA PHE A 179 2.95 -0.26 -29.53
C PHE A 179 1.77 -0.94 -30.24
N GLY A 180 2.10 -1.70 -31.28
CA GLY A 180 1.22 -2.60 -32.02
C GLY A 180 1.24 -4.02 -31.45
N ILE A 181 0.31 -4.84 -31.93
CA ILE A 181 0.27 -6.28 -31.61
C ILE A 181 1.50 -6.96 -32.23
N ARG A 182 2.12 -7.87 -31.48
CA ARG A 182 3.24 -8.68 -31.93
C ARG A 182 2.84 -9.53 -33.14
N THR A 183 3.76 -9.72 -34.08
CA THR A 183 3.58 -10.65 -35.21
C THR A 183 3.64 -12.11 -34.75
N ASN A 184 3.21 -13.04 -35.59
CA ASN A 184 3.28 -14.49 -35.35
C ASN A 184 4.65 -15.11 -35.70
N ILE A 185 5.71 -14.29 -35.80
CA ILE A 185 7.11 -14.74 -35.86
C ILE A 185 7.77 -14.23 -34.59
N TRP A 186 8.14 -15.14 -33.69
CA TRP A 186 8.68 -14.84 -32.36
C TRP A 186 10.14 -15.24 -32.30
N ARG A 187 11.02 -14.25 -32.13
CA ARG A 187 12.45 -14.47 -32.03
C ARG A 187 12.88 -14.61 -30.57
N TYR A 188 13.52 -15.72 -30.22
CA TYR A 188 14.10 -15.91 -28.89
C TYR A 188 15.54 -16.41 -28.96
N ASN A 189 16.34 -15.99 -27.98
CA ASN A 189 17.68 -16.51 -27.80
C ASN A 189 17.63 -17.96 -27.29
N ASN A 190 18.44 -18.82 -27.88
CA ASN A 190 18.54 -20.24 -27.57
C ASN A 190 19.99 -20.65 -27.26
N GLY A 191 20.16 -21.79 -26.58
CA GLY A 191 21.46 -22.29 -26.14
C GLY A 191 21.83 -21.92 -24.69
N LYS A 192 23.02 -22.36 -24.27
CA LYS A 192 23.52 -22.30 -22.89
C LYS A 192 23.73 -20.85 -22.43
N GLY A 193 23.10 -20.49 -21.32
CA GLY A 193 23.13 -19.14 -20.74
C GLY A 193 22.11 -18.15 -21.30
N PHE A 194 21.41 -18.50 -22.38
CA PHE A 194 20.43 -17.63 -23.04
C PHE A 194 18.99 -18.11 -22.88
N SER A 195 18.76 -19.42 -22.99
CA SER A 195 17.41 -20.02 -22.88
C SER A 195 16.88 -19.99 -21.45
N THR A 196 17.80 -20.10 -20.50
CA THR A 196 17.61 -20.00 -19.05
C THR A 196 18.95 -19.71 -18.36
N LYS A 197 18.91 -19.08 -17.18
CA LYS A 197 20.12 -18.80 -16.37
C LYS A 197 20.57 -20.02 -15.57
N ASP A 198 19.71 -21.01 -15.35
CA ASP A 198 20.01 -22.15 -14.48
C ASP A 198 20.96 -23.12 -15.20
N LYS A 199 22.19 -23.27 -14.72
CA LYS A 199 23.17 -24.18 -15.34
C LYS A 199 22.67 -25.64 -15.36
N ILE A 200 21.98 -26.06 -14.32
CA ILE A 200 21.41 -27.42 -14.16
C ILE A 200 20.34 -27.75 -15.21
N ALA A 201 19.65 -26.75 -15.78
CA ALA A 201 18.65 -26.98 -16.82
C ALA A 201 19.24 -27.60 -18.08
N TYR A 202 20.53 -27.34 -18.35
CA TYR A 202 21.25 -27.84 -19.51
C TYR A 202 21.75 -29.28 -19.36
N GLU A 203 21.50 -29.93 -18.21
CA GLU A 203 21.62 -31.39 -18.09
C GLU A 203 20.48 -32.11 -18.83
N HIS A 204 19.40 -31.40 -19.17
CA HIS A 204 18.37 -31.89 -20.10
C HIS A 204 18.77 -31.55 -21.56
N PRO A 205 18.70 -32.52 -22.50
CA PRO A 205 19.27 -32.37 -23.84
C PRO A 205 18.48 -31.48 -24.80
N ALA A 206 17.24 -31.14 -24.46
CA ALA A 206 16.35 -30.34 -25.30
C ALA A 206 15.45 -29.43 -24.45
N THR A 207 15.94 -28.24 -24.08
CA THR A 207 15.14 -27.24 -23.36
C THR A 207 14.68 -26.14 -24.31
N PHE A 208 13.41 -25.73 -24.22
CA PHE A 208 12.91 -24.52 -24.89
C PHE A 208 13.06 -23.29 -23.97
N PRO A 209 13.19 -22.08 -24.53
CA PRO A 209 13.43 -20.86 -23.74
C PRO A 209 12.31 -20.51 -22.77
N GLU A 210 12.65 -20.01 -21.59
CA GLU A 210 11.66 -19.56 -20.58
C GLU A 210 10.76 -18.44 -21.13
N LYS A 211 11.32 -17.50 -21.89
CA LYS A 211 10.58 -16.35 -22.44
C LYS A 211 9.47 -16.77 -23.41
N LEU A 212 9.70 -17.84 -24.17
CA LEU A 212 8.71 -18.41 -25.09
C LEU A 212 7.48 -18.90 -24.30
N VAL A 213 7.71 -19.59 -23.18
CA VAL A 213 6.64 -20.07 -22.29
C VAL A 213 5.91 -18.91 -21.64
N GLU A 214 6.67 -17.93 -21.13
CA GLU A 214 6.13 -16.75 -20.45
C GLU A 214 5.14 -16.01 -21.35
N ASP A 215 5.51 -15.82 -22.61
CA ASP A 215 4.69 -15.14 -23.61
C ASP A 215 3.42 -15.94 -23.96
N HIS A 216 3.49 -17.27 -24.01
CA HIS A 216 2.30 -18.12 -24.20
C HIS A 216 1.38 -18.15 -22.97
N ILE A 217 1.93 -18.25 -21.75
CA ILE A 217 1.14 -18.22 -20.52
C ILE A 217 0.42 -16.86 -20.42
N ASN A 218 1.11 -15.76 -20.68
CA ASN A 218 0.49 -14.43 -20.66
C ASN A 218 -0.58 -14.28 -21.75
N SER A 219 -0.36 -14.84 -22.95
CA SER A 219 -1.30 -14.73 -24.07
C SER A 219 -2.60 -15.50 -23.86
N TRP A 220 -2.55 -16.68 -23.23
CA TRP A 220 -3.65 -17.64 -23.26
C TRP A 220 -4.24 -17.98 -21.89
N THR A 221 -3.76 -17.37 -20.80
CA THR A 221 -4.27 -17.59 -19.43
C THR A 221 -4.35 -16.31 -18.60
N ASN A 222 -5.15 -16.35 -17.54
CA ASN A 222 -5.20 -15.38 -16.45
C ASN A 222 -4.50 -15.93 -15.19
N VAL A 223 -4.31 -15.06 -14.19
CA VAL A 223 -3.78 -15.46 -12.88
C VAL A 223 -4.69 -16.54 -12.24
N GLY A 224 -4.07 -17.60 -11.70
CA GLY A 224 -4.79 -18.72 -11.08
C GLY A 224 -5.28 -19.83 -12.02
N ASP A 225 -5.22 -19.63 -13.35
CA ASP A 225 -5.52 -20.68 -14.34
C ASP A 225 -4.49 -21.84 -14.25
N ILE A 226 -4.87 -23.02 -14.77
CA ILE A 226 -4.03 -24.22 -14.74
C ILE A 226 -3.24 -24.35 -16.04
N VAL A 227 -1.92 -24.34 -15.92
CA VAL A 227 -0.96 -24.63 -16.99
C VAL A 227 -0.44 -26.05 -16.85
N PHE A 228 -0.42 -26.80 -17.94
CA PHE A 228 -0.05 -28.20 -17.97
C PHE A 228 1.14 -28.46 -18.90
N ASP A 229 2.04 -29.34 -18.49
CA ASP A 229 3.09 -29.89 -19.35
C ASP A 229 3.17 -31.42 -19.19
N PRO A 230 2.72 -32.21 -20.20
CA PRO A 230 2.82 -33.68 -20.18
C PRO A 230 4.22 -34.21 -20.49
N PHE A 231 5.15 -33.35 -20.93
CA PHE A 231 6.55 -33.67 -21.27
C PHE A 231 7.47 -32.70 -20.52
N GLY A 232 7.33 -32.69 -19.20
CA GLY A 232 7.83 -31.63 -18.35
C GLY A 232 9.35 -31.40 -18.46
N GLY A 233 10.13 -32.41 -18.84
CA GLY A 233 11.57 -32.28 -19.08
C GLY A 233 12.28 -31.62 -17.91
N SER A 234 13.03 -30.53 -18.16
CA SER A 234 13.71 -29.80 -17.09
C SER A 234 12.80 -28.92 -16.22
N GLY A 235 11.48 -28.89 -16.42
CA GLY A 235 10.54 -28.13 -15.58
C GLY A 235 10.37 -26.66 -15.96
N THR A 236 10.72 -26.25 -17.18
CA THR A 236 10.59 -24.86 -17.65
C THR A 236 9.15 -24.36 -17.55
N THR A 237 8.16 -25.14 -18.00
CA THR A 237 6.75 -24.74 -17.95
C THR A 237 6.25 -24.54 -16.52
N ALA A 238 6.59 -25.46 -15.61
CA ALA A 238 6.25 -25.35 -14.18
C ALA A 238 6.91 -24.11 -13.54
N LYS A 239 8.21 -23.91 -13.77
CA LYS A 239 8.97 -22.74 -13.28
C LYS A 239 8.31 -21.42 -13.68
N VAL A 240 8.02 -21.25 -14.97
CA VAL A 240 7.45 -19.99 -15.48
C VAL A 240 6.00 -19.81 -15.00
N SER A 241 5.24 -20.90 -14.86
CA SER A 241 3.89 -20.86 -14.28
C SER A 241 3.90 -20.34 -12.84
N ILE A 242 4.85 -20.79 -12.01
CA ILE A 242 5.03 -20.29 -10.64
C ILE A 242 5.33 -18.79 -10.64
N GLN A 243 6.30 -18.35 -11.45
CA GLN A 243 6.71 -16.94 -11.55
C GLN A 243 5.56 -16.02 -11.98
N LEU A 244 4.63 -16.53 -12.77
CA LEU A 244 3.46 -15.81 -13.28
C LEU A 244 2.19 -16.04 -12.44
N ASN A 245 2.27 -16.66 -11.26
CA ASN A 245 1.10 -16.95 -10.40
C ASN A 245 -0.01 -17.79 -11.08
N ARG A 246 0.39 -18.78 -11.89
CA ARG A 246 -0.52 -19.81 -12.43
C ARG A 246 -0.37 -21.09 -11.62
N ARG A 247 -1.45 -21.86 -11.55
CA ARG A 247 -1.39 -23.23 -11.03
C ARG A 247 -0.76 -24.10 -12.12
N TRP A 248 0.00 -25.11 -11.73
CA TRP A 248 0.74 -25.92 -12.71
C TRP A 248 0.63 -27.41 -12.41
N ILE A 249 0.72 -28.21 -13.48
CA ILE A 249 0.79 -29.67 -13.43
C ILE A 249 1.94 -30.10 -14.34
N TYR A 250 2.81 -30.94 -13.82
CA TYR A 250 4.02 -31.43 -14.50
C TYR A 250 4.02 -32.96 -14.48
N ILE A 251 4.27 -33.56 -15.65
CA ILE A 251 4.51 -35.01 -15.77
C ILE A 251 5.79 -35.21 -16.56
N GLU A 252 6.66 -36.10 -16.09
CA GLU A 252 7.86 -36.49 -16.81
C GLU A 252 8.18 -37.96 -16.52
N LYS A 253 8.46 -38.74 -17.56
CA LYS A 253 8.65 -40.18 -17.45
C LYS A 253 10.04 -40.55 -16.93
N VAL A 254 11.06 -39.75 -17.26
CA VAL A 254 12.44 -40.01 -16.86
C VAL A 254 12.73 -39.36 -15.50
N ASP A 255 13.00 -40.17 -14.49
CA ASP A 255 13.20 -39.70 -13.11
C ASP A 255 14.36 -38.70 -12.95
N LYS A 256 15.43 -38.86 -13.74
CA LYS A 256 16.53 -37.90 -13.82
C LYS A 256 16.05 -36.47 -14.13
N TYR A 257 15.11 -36.33 -15.07
CA TYR A 257 14.57 -35.03 -15.47
C TYR A 257 13.59 -34.48 -14.43
N CYS A 258 12.81 -35.35 -13.78
CA CYS A 258 12.04 -34.98 -12.59
C CYS A 258 12.95 -34.42 -11.49
N THR A 259 14.11 -35.03 -11.26
CA THR A 259 15.10 -34.59 -10.27
C THR A 259 15.69 -33.23 -10.63
N ILE A 260 16.04 -33.00 -11.91
CA ILE A 260 16.47 -31.69 -12.41
C ILE A 260 15.38 -30.64 -12.18
N ALA A 261 14.12 -30.95 -12.54
CA ALA A 261 12.99 -30.04 -12.35
C ALA A 261 12.78 -29.72 -10.86
N LYS A 262 12.76 -30.72 -9.97
CA LYS A 262 12.66 -30.54 -8.51
C LYS A 262 13.75 -29.62 -7.98
N ARG A 263 15.01 -29.81 -8.39
CA ARG A 263 16.14 -28.96 -7.99
C ARG A 263 16.00 -27.53 -8.51
N ARG A 264 15.60 -27.36 -9.78
CA ARG A 264 15.36 -26.03 -10.37
C ARG A 264 14.24 -25.27 -9.66
N LEU A 265 13.18 -25.97 -9.25
CA LEU A 265 12.03 -25.36 -8.60
C LEU A 265 12.18 -25.24 -7.08
N ALA A 266 13.10 -25.99 -6.45
CA ALA A 266 13.44 -25.82 -5.03
C ALA A 266 13.92 -24.39 -4.72
N ASP A 267 14.71 -23.80 -5.63
CA ASP A 267 15.20 -22.42 -5.52
C ASP A 267 14.12 -21.37 -5.84
N ILE A 268 13.03 -21.74 -6.53
CA ILE A 268 11.92 -20.86 -6.87
C ILE A 268 10.85 -20.88 -5.78
N ASN A 269 10.67 -22.04 -5.14
CA ASN A 269 9.88 -22.20 -3.92
C ASN A 269 10.56 -21.57 -2.70
N GLN A 270 11.87 -21.27 -2.78
CA GLN A 270 12.41 -20.13 -2.06
C GLN A 270 11.86 -18.85 -2.69
N LYS A 271 10.58 -18.54 -2.42
CA LYS A 271 10.14 -17.15 -2.39
C LYS A 271 11.24 -16.40 -1.67
N THR A 272 11.88 -15.44 -2.32
CA THR A 272 12.79 -14.52 -1.65
C THR A 272 11.93 -13.83 -0.61
N ASN A 273 11.95 -14.39 0.60
CA ASN A 273 11.04 -14.07 1.67
C ASN A 273 11.68 -12.87 2.35
N TYR A 274 11.43 -11.69 1.79
CA TYR A 274 12.02 -10.45 2.28
C TYR A 274 11.72 -10.33 3.77
N LYS A 275 12.78 -10.08 4.54
CA LYS A 275 12.70 -9.73 5.96
C LYS A 275 12.24 -8.30 6.09
N THR A 276 12.65 -7.45 5.16
CA THR A 276 12.26 -6.05 5.13
C THR A 276 11.95 -5.64 3.69
N ILE A 277 10.78 -5.04 3.49
CA ILE A 277 10.41 -4.36 2.24
C ILE A 277 10.18 -2.89 2.57
N ILE A 278 10.87 -1.99 1.86
CA ILE A 278 10.66 -0.55 1.96
C ILE A 278 10.05 -0.05 0.65
N ILE A 279 8.92 0.64 0.75
CA ILE A 279 8.22 1.25 -0.39
C ILE A 279 8.19 2.75 -0.16
N LYS A 280 8.93 3.52 -0.94
CA LYS A 280 8.93 4.99 -0.86
C LYS A 280 8.40 5.59 -2.15
N ASN A 281 7.13 6.02 -2.17
CA ASN A 281 6.48 6.65 -3.33
C ASN A 281 5.29 7.52 -2.86
N ASN A 282 4.57 8.14 -3.80
CA ASN A 282 3.22 8.65 -3.54
C ASN A 282 2.26 7.50 -3.14
N ILE A 283 1.10 7.83 -2.55
CA ILE A 283 0.21 6.84 -1.92
C ILE A 283 -0.34 5.86 -2.96
N ASP A 284 -0.79 6.33 -4.13
CA ASP A 284 -1.34 5.43 -5.16
C ASP A 284 -0.28 4.43 -5.67
N THR A 285 0.94 4.88 -5.92
CA THR A 285 2.05 4.02 -6.34
C THR A 285 2.51 3.10 -5.21
N ALA A 286 2.49 3.58 -3.96
CA ALA A 286 2.80 2.77 -2.80
C ALA A 286 1.78 1.63 -2.63
N ILE A 287 0.48 1.91 -2.82
CA ILE A 287 -0.60 0.91 -2.82
C ILE A 287 -0.37 -0.13 -3.91
N GLN A 288 -0.08 0.30 -5.15
CA GLN A 288 0.20 -0.61 -6.26
C GLN A 288 1.40 -1.52 -5.94
N LYS A 289 2.54 -0.94 -5.57
CA LYS A 289 3.76 -1.69 -5.25
C LYS A 289 3.55 -2.62 -4.06
N LEU A 290 2.79 -2.18 -3.06
CA LEU A 290 2.43 -3.01 -1.92
C LEU A 290 1.64 -4.24 -2.39
N ASN A 291 0.62 -4.05 -3.21
CA ASN A 291 -0.19 -5.14 -3.78
C ASN A 291 0.64 -6.12 -4.63
N GLU A 292 1.62 -5.62 -5.38
CA GLU A 292 2.50 -6.45 -6.21
C GLU A 292 3.52 -7.26 -5.40
N ASN A 293 3.96 -6.75 -4.23
CA ASN A 293 5.14 -7.28 -3.53
C ASN A 293 4.88 -7.86 -2.14
N TYR A 294 3.70 -7.65 -1.53
CA TYR A 294 3.42 -8.15 -0.18
C TYR A 294 3.51 -9.69 -0.09
N SER A 295 3.23 -10.40 -1.18
CA SER A 295 3.32 -11.87 -1.26
C SER A 295 4.74 -12.42 -1.13
N ASN A 296 5.74 -11.55 -1.28
CA ASN A 296 7.17 -11.84 -1.15
C ASN A 296 7.68 -11.56 0.27
N LEU A 297 6.82 -11.08 1.19
CA LEU A 297 7.20 -10.88 2.59
C LEU A 297 7.27 -12.22 3.33
N SER A 298 8.37 -12.43 4.07
CA SER A 298 8.48 -13.56 5.00
C SER A 298 7.44 -13.47 6.13
N GLU A 299 7.12 -14.61 6.76
CA GLU A 299 6.27 -14.64 7.97
C GLU A 299 6.85 -13.80 9.13
N THR A 300 8.18 -13.65 9.15
CA THR A 300 8.89 -12.84 10.15
C THR A 300 9.11 -11.39 9.70
N GLY A 301 8.66 -11.04 8.49
CA GLY A 301 9.09 -9.84 7.79
C GLY A 301 8.24 -8.60 8.08
N ASN A 302 8.78 -7.46 7.69
CA ASN A 302 8.23 -6.13 7.91
C ASN A 302 8.14 -5.36 6.58
N ILE A 303 7.05 -4.63 6.38
CA ILE A 303 6.89 -3.70 5.27
C ILE A 303 6.80 -2.29 5.83
N PHE A 304 7.60 -1.38 5.32
CA PHE A 304 7.55 0.05 5.63
C PHE A 304 7.20 0.83 4.37
N CYS A 305 6.06 1.51 4.39
CA CYS A 305 5.65 2.40 3.33
C CYS A 305 5.89 3.85 3.75
N ILE A 306 6.83 4.52 3.09
CA ILE A 306 7.18 5.91 3.36
C ILE A 306 6.48 6.77 2.31
N VAL A 307 5.49 7.53 2.76
CA VAL A 307 4.58 8.31 1.90
C VAL A 307 4.40 9.73 2.44
N LYS A 308 3.85 10.60 1.58
CA LYS A 308 3.38 11.94 1.95
C LYS A 308 1.90 12.06 1.65
N THR A 309 1.23 12.96 2.36
CA THR A 309 -0.09 13.44 1.98
C THR A 309 -0.05 14.02 0.56
N GLN A 310 -1.03 13.68 -0.26
CA GLN A 310 -1.18 14.24 -1.61
C GLN A 310 -2.27 15.31 -1.59
N TYR A 311 -1.92 16.46 -2.13
CA TYR A 311 -2.80 17.61 -2.21
C TYR A 311 -3.16 17.91 -3.67
N LYS A 312 -4.39 18.36 -3.88
CA LYS A 312 -4.85 18.96 -5.12
C LYS A 312 -5.57 20.25 -4.75
N ASP A 313 -5.12 21.37 -5.32
CA ASP A 313 -5.68 22.70 -5.06
C ASP A 313 -5.79 23.03 -3.55
N CYS A 314 -4.75 22.71 -2.76
CA CYS A 314 -4.70 22.89 -1.30
C CYS A 314 -5.76 22.09 -0.50
N ILE A 315 -6.30 21.03 -1.09
CA ILE A 315 -7.22 20.07 -0.46
C ILE A 315 -6.55 18.69 -0.47
N VAL A 316 -6.72 17.93 0.61
CA VAL A 316 -6.17 16.57 0.67
C VAL A 316 -6.94 15.64 -0.26
N GLU A 317 -6.24 15.08 -1.25
CA GLU A 317 -6.78 14.08 -2.19
C GLU A 317 -6.57 12.66 -1.67
N ARG A 318 -5.37 12.38 -1.14
CA ARG A 318 -4.99 11.11 -0.52
C ARG A 318 -4.14 11.36 0.72
N ASP A 319 -4.32 10.52 1.73
CA ASP A 319 -3.41 10.46 2.87
C ASP A 319 -3.04 9.01 3.24
N PHE A 320 -2.16 8.85 4.22
CA PHE A 320 -1.65 7.54 4.60
C PHE A 320 -2.72 6.64 5.26
N PHE A 321 -3.88 7.16 5.69
CA PHE A 321 -4.97 6.31 6.18
C PHE A 321 -5.59 5.49 5.04
N ASP A 322 -5.59 5.99 3.80
CA ASP A 322 -6.00 5.23 2.60
C ASP A 322 -5.14 3.97 2.41
N LEU A 323 -3.83 4.13 2.60
CA LEU A 323 -2.87 3.03 2.53
C LEU A 323 -3.10 2.00 3.65
N ILE A 324 -3.34 2.45 4.90
CA ILE A 324 -3.61 1.53 6.02
C ILE A 324 -4.90 0.76 5.76
N ASP A 325 -5.95 1.44 5.31
CA ASP A 325 -7.24 0.82 5.01
C ASP A 325 -7.11 -0.23 3.91
N PHE A 326 -6.42 0.09 2.82
CA PHE A 326 -6.13 -0.85 1.73
C PHE A 326 -5.34 -2.06 2.23
N ALA A 327 -4.21 -1.85 2.90
CA ALA A 327 -3.34 -2.92 3.37
C ALA A 327 -4.06 -3.88 4.32
N THR A 328 -4.89 -3.36 5.21
CA THR A 328 -5.55 -4.14 6.26
C THR A 328 -6.83 -4.82 5.77
N LYS A 329 -7.69 -4.12 5.00
CA LYS A 329 -8.96 -4.68 4.51
C LYS A 329 -8.80 -5.50 3.23
N LYS A 330 -7.90 -5.13 2.32
CA LYS A 330 -7.74 -5.83 1.02
C LYS A 330 -6.66 -6.89 1.04
N LEU A 331 -5.51 -6.61 1.68
CA LEU A 331 -4.39 -7.54 1.71
C LEU A 331 -4.33 -8.40 2.98
N GLY A 332 -5.10 -8.05 4.01
CA GLY A 332 -5.08 -8.77 5.30
C GLY A 332 -3.79 -8.59 6.10
N LEU A 333 -3.02 -7.53 5.83
CA LEU A 333 -1.80 -7.21 6.59
C LEU A 333 -2.16 -6.63 7.96
N TYR A 334 -1.29 -6.85 8.94
CA TYR A 334 -1.42 -6.26 10.27
C TYR A 334 -0.67 -4.93 10.33
N TYR A 335 -1.40 -3.86 10.67
CA TYR A 335 -0.82 -2.56 11.01
C TYR A 335 -0.12 -2.63 12.37
N ILE A 336 1.11 -2.12 12.46
CA ILE A 336 1.90 -2.09 13.71
C ILE A 336 2.02 -0.67 14.26
N ASN A 337 2.45 0.29 13.44
CA ASN A 337 2.65 1.67 13.86
C ASN A 337 2.72 2.63 12.64
N THR A 338 2.51 3.92 12.90
CA THR A 338 2.81 5.00 11.95
C THR A 338 3.94 5.82 12.56
N ILE A 339 5.07 5.87 11.89
CA ILE A 339 6.23 6.64 12.32
C ILE A 339 6.18 8.00 11.64
N ILE A 340 6.22 9.07 12.44
CA ILE A 340 6.26 10.46 11.98
C ILE A 340 7.72 10.87 11.86
N VAL A 341 8.12 11.29 10.65
CA VAL A 341 9.46 11.81 10.40
C VAL A 341 9.35 13.20 9.79
N PRO A 342 9.73 14.26 10.53
CA PRO A 342 9.80 15.59 9.94
C PRO A 342 10.86 15.65 8.86
N GLU A 343 10.60 16.48 7.86
CA GLU A 343 11.51 16.71 6.74
C GLU A 343 11.77 18.21 6.52
N GLU A 344 12.86 18.49 5.81
CA GLU A 344 13.15 19.83 5.33
C GLU A 344 12.40 20.09 4.03
N THR A 345 11.46 21.05 4.08
CA THR A 345 10.66 21.49 2.94
C THR A 345 10.22 22.93 3.15
N ASP A 346 10.01 23.64 2.05
CA ASP A 346 9.45 25.00 2.04
C ASP A 346 7.91 24.98 2.26
N CYS A 347 7.27 23.81 2.15
CA CYS A 347 5.84 23.65 2.42
C CYS A 347 5.52 23.63 3.93
N ILE A 348 4.29 24.01 4.29
CA ILE A 348 3.77 23.91 5.66
C ILE A 348 3.69 22.45 6.12
N ASP A 349 3.23 21.56 5.24
CA ASP A 349 3.32 20.11 5.48
C ASP A 349 4.75 19.64 5.29
N ASN A 350 5.38 19.29 6.41
CA ASN A 350 6.77 18.85 6.51
C ASN A 350 6.90 17.47 7.12
N ILE A 351 5.94 16.57 6.83
CA ILE A 351 5.89 15.26 7.45
C ILE A 351 6.00 14.16 6.39
N LEU A 352 6.95 13.24 6.63
CA LEU A 352 6.97 11.92 6.03
C LEU A 352 6.28 10.93 6.98
N TYR A 353 5.34 10.17 6.43
CA TYR A 353 4.66 9.10 7.15
C TYR A 353 5.29 7.77 6.77
N CYS A 354 5.91 7.10 7.73
CA CYS A 354 6.43 5.75 7.55
C CYS A 354 5.47 4.75 8.20
N VAL A 355 4.60 4.17 7.39
CA VAL A 355 3.55 3.25 7.82
C VAL A 355 4.07 1.82 7.83
N TRP A 356 3.96 1.14 8.97
CA TRP A 356 4.56 -0.17 9.20
C TRP A 356 3.52 -1.29 9.27
N PHE A 357 3.71 -2.29 8.40
CA PHE A 357 2.88 -3.49 8.31
C PHE A 357 3.69 -4.77 8.49
N VAL A 358 3.02 -5.84 8.92
CA VAL A 358 3.55 -7.20 8.96
C VAL A 358 2.51 -8.19 8.46
N LYS A 359 2.97 -9.34 7.99
CA LYS A 359 2.08 -10.43 7.56
C LYS A 359 1.58 -11.28 8.73
N ASN A 360 2.43 -11.47 9.75
CA ASN A 360 2.12 -12.28 10.92
C ASN A 360 2.52 -11.56 12.21
N LYS A 361 1.51 -11.12 12.97
CA LYS A 361 1.69 -10.34 14.19
C LYS A 361 2.41 -11.10 15.32
N GLU A 362 2.37 -12.44 15.32
CA GLU A 362 3.03 -13.22 16.37
C GLU A 362 4.51 -13.47 16.03
N LYS A 363 4.80 -13.69 14.75
CA LYS A 363 6.10 -14.15 14.27
C LYS A 363 7.05 -13.05 13.81
N TYR A 364 6.56 -11.84 13.52
CA TYR A 364 7.44 -10.78 13.01
C TYR A 364 8.61 -10.48 13.96
N TYR A 365 9.74 -10.14 13.35
CA TYR A 365 10.96 -9.75 14.04
C TYR A 365 11.11 -8.23 14.02
N PHE A 366 11.28 -7.64 15.19
CA PHE A 366 11.65 -6.24 15.34
C PHE A 366 12.42 -6.09 16.65
N ASN A 367 13.66 -5.62 16.56
CA ASN A 367 14.51 -5.35 17.71
C ASN A 367 14.56 -3.86 17.97
N LYS A 368 13.71 -3.36 18.87
CA LYS A 368 13.69 -1.92 19.19
C LYS A 368 14.95 -1.44 19.92
N ASP A 369 15.73 -2.34 20.52
CA ASP A 369 16.91 -1.96 21.29
C ASP A 369 18.05 -1.42 20.41
N THR A 370 18.12 -1.81 19.13
CA THR A 370 19.16 -1.35 18.19
C THR A 370 18.99 0.11 17.78
N ILE A 371 17.79 0.66 17.96
CA ILE A 371 17.44 2.05 17.59
C ILE A 371 17.16 2.94 18.80
N ARG A 372 17.50 2.49 20.02
CA ARG A 372 17.36 3.29 21.24
C ARG A 372 18.25 4.53 21.18
N GLU A 373 17.71 5.62 21.69
CA GLU A 373 18.46 6.87 21.85
C GLU A 373 19.11 6.94 23.23
N LYS A 374 20.22 7.67 23.34
CA LYS A 374 20.89 7.88 24.63
C LYS A 374 19.94 8.61 25.58
N SER A 375 19.91 8.16 26.83
CA SER A 375 19.09 8.79 27.87
C SER A 375 19.72 10.11 28.32
N ILE A 376 19.22 11.24 27.81
CA ILE A 376 19.74 12.58 28.14
C ILE A 376 19.62 12.94 29.64
N TRP A 377 18.68 12.31 30.36
CA TRP A 377 18.43 12.56 31.78
C TRP A 377 19.23 11.68 32.75
N LYS A 378 20.01 10.71 32.23
CA LYS A 378 20.64 9.63 33.01
C LYS A 378 21.39 10.16 34.24
N ASP A 379 22.20 11.19 34.05
CA ASP A 379 23.10 11.70 35.09
C ASP A 379 22.48 12.84 35.92
N VAL A 380 21.24 13.25 35.61
CA VAL A 380 20.52 14.36 36.27
C VAL A 380 19.35 13.86 37.13
N GLU A 381 18.37 13.19 36.51
CA GLU A 381 17.12 12.78 37.19
C GLU A 381 17.19 11.33 37.71
N TRP A 382 17.87 10.45 36.97
CA TRP A 382 17.88 9.02 37.24
C TRP A 382 18.89 8.60 38.30
N GLY A 383 19.80 9.50 38.71
CA GLY A 383 20.67 9.29 39.87
C GLY A 383 19.90 8.95 41.15
N LYS A 384 18.72 9.57 41.37
CA LYS A 384 17.82 9.29 42.51
C LYS A 384 16.81 8.16 42.24
N ARG A 385 16.59 7.78 40.98
CA ARG A 385 15.61 6.77 40.53
C ARG A 385 16.28 5.62 39.75
N LYS A 386 17.51 5.26 40.13
CA LYS A 386 18.42 4.35 39.40
C LYS A 386 17.78 3.02 39.01
N LYS A 387 16.82 2.52 39.82
CA LYS A 387 16.06 1.29 39.56
C LYS A 387 15.17 1.32 38.31
N ASN A 388 14.77 2.50 37.84
CA ASN A 388 13.90 2.63 36.66
C ASN A 388 14.72 2.79 35.35
N TYR A 389 16.03 3.03 35.45
CA TYR A 389 16.89 3.35 34.30
C TYR A 389 17.16 2.12 33.44
N ASN A 390 16.92 2.24 32.13
CA ASN A 390 17.33 1.22 31.17
C ASN A 390 18.77 1.51 30.67
N PRO A 391 19.75 0.62 30.93
CA PRO A 391 21.13 0.81 30.51
C PRO A 391 21.32 0.90 28.99
N LYS A 392 20.37 0.38 28.20
CA LYS A 392 20.39 0.43 26.74
C LYS A 392 19.90 1.76 26.15
N GLY A 393 19.39 2.68 26.97
CA GLY A 393 18.89 3.99 26.53
C GLY A 393 17.36 4.13 26.56
N LYS A 394 16.87 5.29 26.10
CA LYS A 394 15.45 5.68 26.07
C LYS A 394 14.68 4.76 25.12
N ASP A 395 13.46 4.37 25.52
CA ASP A 395 12.57 3.61 24.64
C ASP A 395 12.24 4.42 23.37
N PRO A 396 12.42 3.84 22.17
CA PRO A 396 12.22 4.58 20.94
C PRO A 396 10.72 4.85 20.72
N GLY A 397 10.41 6.10 20.37
CA GLY A 397 9.06 6.54 20.04
C GLY A 397 8.75 6.44 18.55
N ASN A 398 7.47 6.55 18.20
CA ASN A 398 6.99 6.64 16.81
C ASN A 398 7.07 8.05 16.21
N VAL A 399 7.83 8.96 16.82
CA VAL A 399 8.19 10.26 16.25
C VAL A 399 9.72 10.32 16.19
N TRP A 400 10.28 10.29 14.99
CA TRP A 400 11.74 10.17 14.79
C TRP A 400 12.37 11.55 14.61
N ILE A 401 12.69 12.16 15.75
CA ILE A 401 13.39 13.44 15.84
C ILE A 401 14.47 13.30 16.91
N PRO A 402 15.62 12.67 16.59
CA PRO A 402 16.70 12.52 17.56
C PRO A 402 17.15 13.88 18.09
N THR A 403 17.71 13.88 19.29
CA THR A 403 18.15 15.12 19.94
C THR A 403 19.61 15.04 20.34
N ASN A 404 20.32 16.16 20.17
CA ASN A 404 21.55 16.42 20.91
C ASN A 404 21.18 17.12 22.22
N ASP A 405 21.98 16.87 23.25
CA ASP A 405 21.90 17.53 24.55
C ASP A 405 23.28 18.06 24.99
N ASP A 406 23.30 18.86 26.05
CA ASP A 406 24.51 19.45 26.63
C ASP A 406 25.17 18.57 27.71
N GLY A 407 24.73 17.32 27.88
CA GLY A 407 25.13 16.42 28.96
C GLY A 407 24.48 16.73 30.30
N LYS A 408 23.65 17.79 30.39
CA LYS A 408 22.91 18.20 31.59
C LYS A 408 21.40 18.06 31.38
N ALA A 409 21.02 17.15 30.50
CA ALA A 409 19.64 16.86 30.12
C ALA A 409 18.88 18.02 29.45
N ASN A 410 19.59 19.04 28.96
CA ASN A 410 18.98 20.09 28.16
C ASN A 410 19.19 19.77 26.68
N ILE A 411 18.10 19.57 25.95
CA ILE A 411 18.16 19.42 24.49
C ILE A 411 18.80 20.70 23.91
N THR A 412 19.84 20.55 23.10
CA THR A 412 20.51 21.65 22.39
C THR A 412 20.02 21.77 20.96
N LYS A 413 19.69 20.63 20.32
CA LYS A 413 19.25 20.61 18.92
C LYS A 413 18.38 19.39 18.64
N HIS A 414 17.30 19.58 17.88
CA HIS A 414 16.55 18.50 17.25
C HIS A 414 17.15 18.20 15.87
N ILE A 415 17.37 16.93 15.56
CA ILE A 415 18.04 16.45 14.35
C ILE A 415 16.97 15.99 13.36
N LEU A 416 17.04 16.49 12.13
CA LEU A 416 16.29 15.97 11.00
C LEU A 416 17.05 14.78 10.42
N LEU A 417 16.37 13.66 10.23
CA LEU A 417 16.96 12.47 9.62
C LEU A 417 16.90 12.58 8.10
N SER A 418 18.01 12.28 7.44
CA SER A 418 18.06 11.98 6.02
C SER A 418 17.33 10.66 5.72
N ILE A 419 16.97 10.45 4.44
CA ILE A 419 16.30 9.20 4.06
C ILE A 419 17.17 7.96 4.30
N GLU A 420 18.49 8.10 4.17
CA GLU A 420 19.46 7.04 4.45
C GLU A 420 19.48 6.69 5.94
N GLU A 421 19.44 7.69 6.83
CA GLU A 421 19.38 7.45 8.27
C GLU A 421 18.04 6.81 8.69
N ILE A 422 16.94 7.17 8.04
CA ILE A 422 15.62 6.51 8.22
C ILE A 422 15.73 5.03 7.82
N PHE A 423 16.32 4.73 6.65
CA PHE A 423 16.51 3.38 6.18
C PHE A 423 17.42 2.57 7.11
N ASN A 424 18.53 3.16 7.57
CA ASN A 424 19.44 2.51 8.51
C ASN A 424 18.73 2.15 9.83
N LYS A 425 17.95 3.08 10.41
CA LYS A 425 17.13 2.76 11.60
C LYS A 425 16.16 1.61 11.33
N ILE A 426 15.52 1.56 10.16
CA ILE A 426 14.65 0.44 9.80
C ILE A 426 15.45 -0.86 9.72
N PHE A 427 16.61 -0.86 9.06
CA PHE A 427 17.46 -2.04 8.89
C PHE A 427 17.98 -2.57 10.23
N ASP A 428 18.53 -1.69 11.06
CA ASP A 428 19.04 -2.02 12.39
C ASP A 428 17.94 -2.67 13.26
N ALA A 429 16.69 -2.24 13.11
CA ALA A 429 15.58 -2.78 13.88
C ALA A 429 14.99 -4.08 13.29
N THR A 430 15.24 -4.41 12.02
CA THR A 430 14.48 -5.46 11.30
C THR A 430 15.33 -6.59 10.74
N LEU A 431 16.65 -6.42 10.66
CA LEU A 431 17.59 -7.39 10.12
C LEU A 431 18.49 -7.98 11.21
N ILE A 432 19.01 -9.19 10.96
CA ILE A 432 20.06 -9.85 11.75
C ILE A 432 21.32 -9.92 10.86
N GLU A 433 22.53 -9.98 11.43
CA GLU A 433 23.84 -9.93 10.72
C GLU A 433 23.99 -10.87 9.50
N ASN A 434 23.14 -11.89 9.34
CA ASN A 434 23.14 -12.83 8.21
C ASN A 434 21.93 -12.72 7.25
N ASP A 435 21.02 -11.76 7.43
CA ASP A 435 19.85 -11.59 6.57
C ASP A 435 20.20 -10.83 5.27
N LYS A 436 20.06 -11.50 4.11
CA LYS A 436 20.30 -10.91 2.77
C LYS A 436 19.01 -10.52 2.02
N TYR A 437 17.88 -10.39 2.73
CA TYR A 437 16.55 -10.32 2.12
C TYR A 437 15.89 -8.95 2.34
N LEU A 438 16.42 -7.94 1.63
CA LEU A 438 15.90 -6.58 1.58
C LEU A 438 15.37 -6.24 0.18
N LEU A 439 14.20 -5.61 0.09
CA LEU A 439 13.67 -5.01 -1.13
C LEU A 439 13.37 -3.52 -0.88
N ILE A 440 13.95 -2.65 -1.71
CA ILE A 440 13.62 -1.22 -1.72
C ILE A 440 12.98 -0.89 -3.06
N LEU A 441 11.74 -0.39 -3.04
CA LEU A 441 10.99 0.01 -4.22
C LEU A 441 10.80 1.53 -4.23
N ASP A 442 11.75 2.23 -4.83
CA ASP A 442 11.74 3.68 -5.01
C ASP A 442 11.57 4.01 -6.51
N ASN A 443 10.50 4.71 -6.91
CA ASN A 443 10.24 5.11 -8.31
C ASN A 443 10.01 6.64 -8.40
N ASP A 444 10.88 7.46 -7.82
CA ASP A 444 10.72 8.91 -7.96
C ASP A 444 10.84 9.37 -9.44
N LYS A 445 9.73 9.91 -9.97
CA LYS A 445 9.69 10.92 -11.04
C LYS A 445 9.34 12.32 -10.51
N LEU A 446 9.72 12.61 -9.26
CA LEU A 446 9.66 13.95 -8.65
C LEU A 446 10.93 14.19 -7.82
N LYS A 447 12.08 14.19 -8.50
CA LYS A 447 13.40 14.75 -8.10
C LYS A 447 14.46 14.34 -9.15
N ASN A 448 14.78 15.21 -10.10
CA ASN A 448 15.96 15.02 -10.96
C ASN A 448 17.21 15.39 -10.14
N TYR A 449 17.93 14.41 -9.62
CA TYR A 449 19.30 14.59 -9.11
C TYR A 449 20.29 14.35 -10.26
N LYS A 450 21.25 15.27 -10.47
CA LYS A 450 22.39 15.06 -11.37
C LYS A 450 23.64 14.90 -10.53
N TYR A 451 24.25 13.72 -10.56
CA TYR A 451 25.54 13.44 -9.92
C TYR A 451 26.66 14.24 -10.58
N ASN A 452 27.60 14.75 -9.77
CA ASN A 452 28.96 15.03 -10.21
C ASN A 452 29.96 14.20 -9.38
N GLU A 453 31.17 14.04 -9.90
CA GLU A 453 32.13 12.98 -9.53
C GLU A 453 32.70 13.05 -8.09
N ASN A 454 32.27 14.01 -7.27
CA ASN A 454 32.82 14.24 -5.92
C ASN A 454 31.79 14.07 -4.77
N GLY A 455 30.63 13.46 -5.01
CA GLY A 455 29.77 12.96 -3.93
C GLY A 455 29.14 14.04 -3.02
N LYS A 456 28.91 15.26 -3.52
CA LYS A 456 28.22 16.33 -2.77
C LYS A 456 26.90 16.70 -3.45
N ILE A 457 25.80 16.70 -2.68
CA ILE A 457 24.46 17.05 -3.16
C ILE A 457 24.26 18.57 -3.04
N GLU A 458 23.90 19.24 -4.14
CA GLU A 458 23.38 20.61 -4.12
C GLU A 458 21.88 20.65 -4.47
N PHE A 459 21.17 21.50 -3.74
CA PHE A 459 19.71 21.62 -3.72
C PHE A 459 19.21 22.53 -4.86
N ILE A 460 18.19 22.08 -5.60
CA ILE A 460 17.43 22.93 -6.52
C ILE A 460 16.00 22.97 -6.01
N LYS A 461 15.54 24.19 -5.71
CA LYS A 461 14.21 24.52 -5.18
C LYS A 461 13.12 24.05 -6.15
N ALA A 462 12.20 23.22 -5.67
CA ALA A 462 10.95 22.96 -6.35
C ALA A 462 9.92 24.00 -5.90
N ASN A 463 9.16 24.56 -6.83
CA ASN A 463 8.09 25.52 -6.54
C ASN A 463 7.06 24.88 -5.60
N SER A 464 7.11 25.27 -4.33
CA SER A 464 6.03 25.09 -3.37
C SER A 464 4.87 25.96 -3.83
N GLN A 465 3.71 25.36 -4.08
CA GLN A 465 2.47 26.12 -3.97
C GLN A 465 2.17 26.21 -2.47
N ASP A 466 2.18 27.43 -1.96
CA ASP A 466 1.80 27.74 -0.59
C ASP A 466 0.37 27.27 -0.33
N ILE A 467 0.13 26.67 0.84
CA ILE A 467 -1.23 26.43 1.31
C ILE A 467 -1.84 27.80 1.61
N ASN A 468 -2.65 28.30 0.68
CA ASN A 468 -3.25 29.63 0.79
C ASN A 468 -4.49 29.56 1.71
N PHE A 469 -4.27 29.68 3.02
CA PHE A 469 -5.33 29.83 4.02
C PHE A 469 -5.93 31.25 4.04
N GLY A 470 -6.72 31.60 3.02
CA GLY A 470 -7.66 32.72 3.06
C GLY A 470 -7.08 34.12 3.34
N GLU A 471 -7.96 35.12 3.31
CA GLU A 471 -7.61 36.53 3.52
C GLU A 471 -7.90 36.96 4.96
N GLU A 472 -7.11 37.91 5.45
CA GLU A 472 -7.22 38.55 6.75
C GLU A 472 -8.58 39.26 6.90
N VAL A 473 -9.34 38.95 7.96
CA VAL A 473 -10.63 39.58 8.22
C VAL A 473 -10.57 40.44 9.47
N ASP A 474 -11.01 41.67 9.27
CA ASP A 474 -11.06 42.81 10.19
C ASP A 474 -11.57 42.49 11.62
N THR A 475 -10.86 43.03 12.61
CA THR A 475 -11.12 42.89 14.04
C THR A 475 -12.29 43.77 14.45
N ARG A 476 -13.47 43.16 14.63
CA ARG A 476 -14.56 43.81 15.38
C ARG A 476 -14.48 43.42 16.85
N LEU A 477 -14.02 44.36 17.67
CA LEU A 477 -14.15 44.29 19.12
C LEU A 477 -15.64 44.27 19.49
N LYS A 478 -16.09 43.22 20.20
CA LYS A 478 -17.33 43.26 20.97
C LYS A 478 -16.96 43.47 22.43
N ASP A 479 -17.71 44.34 23.11
CA ASP A 479 -17.40 44.76 24.47
C ASP A 479 -17.75 43.74 25.57
N GLU A 480 -18.38 42.59 25.24
CA GLU A 480 -18.75 41.57 26.23
C GLU A 480 -18.62 40.13 25.68
N LEU A 481 -17.84 39.28 26.36
CA LEU A 481 -17.68 37.86 26.04
C LEU A 481 -18.88 37.05 26.54
N LYS A 482 -19.44 36.20 25.69
CA LYS A 482 -20.57 35.32 26.06
C LYS A 482 -20.08 33.89 26.25
N VAL A 483 -20.44 33.29 27.39
CA VAL A 483 -20.07 31.90 27.72
C VAL A 483 -21.29 31.11 28.09
N LYS A 484 -21.54 30.02 27.35
CA LYS A 484 -22.64 29.09 27.62
C LYS A 484 -22.10 27.66 27.70
N VAL A 485 -22.50 26.94 28.74
CA VAL A 485 -22.23 25.51 28.90
C VAL A 485 -23.57 24.79 28.98
N PHE A 486 -23.82 23.91 28.02
CA PHE A 486 -25.02 23.08 27.94
C PHE A 486 -24.71 21.70 28.51
N PHE A 487 -25.48 21.28 29.51
CA PHE A 487 -25.46 19.90 30.01
C PHE A 487 -26.50 19.08 29.25
N GLY A 488 -26.04 18.32 28.25
CA GLY A 488 -26.89 17.61 27.29
C GLY A 488 -26.10 17.00 26.12
N THR A 489 -26.77 16.23 25.28
CA THR A 489 -26.12 15.62 24.12
C THR A 489 -25.77 16.65 23.05
N SER A 490 -24.57 16.59 22.49
CA SER A 490 -24.17 17.39 21.32
C SER A 490 -24.72 16.83 20.00
N GLU A 491 -25.48 15.73 20.04
CA GLU A 491 -26.23 15.20 18.90
C GLU A 491 -27.39 16.12 18.49
N ASN A 492 -27.78 17.05 19.36
CA ASN A 492 -28.75 18.11 19.09
C ASN A 492 -28.25 19.44 19.70
N MET A 493 -27.94 20.43 18.86
CA MET A 493 -27.51 21.75 19.30
C MET A 493 -28.52 22.85 18.94
N GLU A 494 -29.82 22.60 19.07
CA GLU A 494 -30.90 23.54 18.69
C GLU A 494 -30.78 24.93 19.34
N TYR A 495 -30.23 25.01 20.56
CA TYR A 495 -30.01 26.25 21.31
C TYR A 495 -28.87 27.11 20.75
N VAL A 496 -28.10 26.58 19.79
CA VAL A 496 -27.04 27.31 19.09
C VAL A 496 -27.54 27.67 17.70
N GLN A 497 -27.50 28.97 17.37
CA GLN A 497 -27.89 29.44 16.05
C GLN A 497 -26.91 28.96 14.98
N ASN A 498 -27.45 28.48 13.86
CA ASN A 498 -26.66 28.04 12.71
C ASN A 498 -25.81 29.19 12.13
N GLY A 499 -24.60 28.86 11.67
CA GLY A 499 -23.66 29.81 11.06
C GLY A 499 -23.12 30.90 11.98
N LYS A 500 -23.12 30.69 13.30
CA LYS A 500 -22.65 31.67 14.31
C LYS A 500 -21.37 31.27 15.04
N VAL A 501 -20.86 30.06 14.80
CA VAL A 501 -19.59 29.58 15.39
C VAL A 501 -18.46 29.81 14.40
N ASP A 502 -17.32 30.31 14.87
CA ASP A 502 -16.12 30.58 14.06
C ASP A 502 -15.12 29.42 14.10
N LEU A 503 -15.00 28.76 15.24
CA LEU A 503 -14.04 27.68 15.44
C LEU A 503 -14.69 26.57 16.25
N ILE A 504 -14.50 25.33 15.80
CA ILE A 504 -14.80 24.14 16.61
C ILE A 504 -13.48 23.45 16.94
N VAL A 505 -13.23 23.21 18.22
CA VAL A 505 -12.03 22.47 18.65
C VAL A 505 -12.43 21.46 19.69
N THR A 506 -12.08 20.20 19.46
CA THR A 506 -12.59 19.10 20.28
C THR A 506 -11.74 17.84 20.26
N SER A 507 -12.02 16.93 21.20
CA SER A 507 -11.51 15.57 21.25
C SER A 507 -12.67 14.63 21.57
N PRO A 508 -13.27 13.98 20.55
CA PRO A 508 -14.46 13.16 20.76
C PRO A 508 -14.16 11.90 21.59
N PRO A 509 -15.19 11.30 22.21
CA PRO A 509 -15.06 10.00 22.85
C PRO A 509 -14.68 8.94 21.80
N TYR A 510 -13.70 8.11 22.13
CA TYR A 510 -13.29 7.02 21.25
C TYR A 510 -14.17 5.81 21.50
N TRP A 511 -14.58 5.13 20.43
CA TRP A 511 -15.36 3.89 20.53
C TRP A 511 -14.67 2.84 21.41
N ASP A 512 -15.40 2.37 22.42
CA ASP A 512 -15.05 1.34 23.39
C ASP A 512 -13.67 1.55 24.05
N LEU A 513 -13.44 2.76 24.57
CA LEU A 513 -12.19 3.14 25.24
C LEU A 513 -12.38 3.65 26.67
N LYS A 514 -13.13 4.74 26.86
CA LYS A 514 -13.30 5.39 28.17
C LYS A 514 -14.78 5.42 28.56
N ASN A 515 -15.02 5.12 29.83
CA ASN A 515 -16.28 5.41 30.50
C ASN A 515 -16.16 6.81 31.14
N TYR A 516 -17.09 7.68 30.81
CA TYR A 516 -17.27 9.05 31.30
C TYR A 516 -18.40 9.15 32.35
N TYR A 517 -18.80 8.00 32.89
CA TYR A 517 -19.66 7.83 34.07
C TYR A 517 -21.12 8.26 33.88
N LYS A 518 -21.63 8.27 32.65
CA LYS A 518 -23.05 8.54 32.37
C LYS A 518 -23.66 7.51 31.42
N GLU A 519 -24.88 7.06 31.73
CA GLU A 519 -25.62 6.13 30.89
C GLU A 519 -25.89 6.74 29.50
N ASN A 520 -25.87 5.93 28.45
CA ASN A 520 -26.03 6.34 27.04
C ASN A 520 -24.98 7.32 26.50
N GLN A 521 -23.84 7.49 27.18
CA GLN A 521 -22.69 8.20 26.62
C GLN A 521 -22.29 7.65 25.24
N ILE A 522 -21.74 8.49 24.37
CA ILE A 522 -21.18 8.04 23.09
C ILE A 522 -19.92 7.21 23.34
N GLY A 523 -19.77 6.13 22.58
CA GLY A 523 -18.60 5.25 22.59
C GLY A 523 -18.72 4.00 23.45
N GLN A 524 -19.89 3.68 24.02
CA GLN A 524 -20.14 2.40 24.73
C GLN A 524 -21.09 1.47 23.95
N GLU A 525 -21.74 1.99 22.91
CA GLU A 525 -22.62 1.29 21.98
C GLU A 525 -21.86 0.45 20.92
N SER A 526 -22.59 -0.21 20.01
CA SER A 526 -21.98 -0.88 18.85
C SER A 526 -21.25 0.11 17.93
N TYR A 527 -20.30 -0.38 17.14
CA TYR A 527 -19.49 0.48 16.26
C TYR A 527 -20.36 1.24 15.23
N GLU A 528 -21.41 0.59 14.72
CA GLU A 528 -22.33 1.15 13.74
C GLU A 528 -23.19 2.26 14.33
N ILE A 529 -23.69 2.05 15.56
CA ILE A 529 -24.45 3.06 16.30
C ILE A 529 -23.53 4.23 16.64
N TYR A 530 -22.33 3.96 17.16
CA TYR A 530 -21.32 4.99 17.44
C TYR A 530 -20.99 5.83 16.21
N SER A 531 -20.76 5.18 15.07
CA SER A 531 -20.49 5.87 13.81
C SER A 531 -21.65 6.81 13.44
N SER A 532 -22.88 6.35 13.58
CA SER A 532 -24.08 7.15 13.27
C SER A 532 -24.23 8.34 14.22
N ARG A 533 -24.06 8.12 15.53
CA ARG A 533 -24.12 9.17 16.56
C ARG A 533 -23.05 10.24 16.35
N MET A 534 -21.81 9.83 16.05
CA MET A 534 -20.73 10.76 15.72
C MET A 534 -21.05 11.57 14.45
N LYS A 535 -21.66 10.96 13.43
CA LYS A 535 -22.09 11.68 12.22
C LYS A 535 -23.15 12.76 12.54
N ASN A 536 -24.07 12.49 13.48
CA ASN A 536 -25.05 13.48 13.94
C ASN A 536 -24.36 14.69 14.60
N VAL A 537 -23.37 14.45 15.47
CA VAL A 537 -22.58 15.53 16.07
C VAL A 537 -21.83 16.34 15.01
N TRP A 538 -21.22 15.67 14.03
CA TRP A 538 -20.56 16.35 12.91
C TRP A 538 -21.52 17.17 12.05
N GLN A 539 -22.75 16.70 11.87
CA GLN A 539 -23.81 17.43 11.18
C GLN A 539 -24.19 18.71 11.93
N GLU A 540 -24.36 18.63 13.27
CA GLU A 540 -24.62 19.82 14.09
C GLU A 540 -23.44 20.79 14.04
N CYS A 541 -22.21 20.31 14.20
CA CYS A 541 -21.00 21.10 14.02
C CYS A 541 -20.98 21.83 12.66
N TYR A 542 -21.29 21.13 11.57
CA TYR A 542 -21.38 21.73 10.24
C TYR A 542 -22.43 22.84 10.19
N ASN A 543 -23.61 22.61 10.78
CA ASN A 543 -24.71 23.57 10.81
C ASN A 543 -24.33 24.84 11.59
N LYS A 544 -23.67 24.70 12.74
CA LYS A 544 -23.33 25.83 13.63
C LYS A 544 -22.15 26.65 13.12
N LEU A 545 -21.20 26.02 12.45
CA LEU A 545 -20.02 26.68 11.91
C LEU A 545 -20.39 27.69 10.81
N ASN A 546 -19.79 28.86 10.81
CA ASN A 546 -19.96 29.86 9.77
C ASN A 546 -19.12 29.53 8.52
N SER A 547 -19.36 30.23 7.41
CA SER A 547 -18.72 29.93 6.12
C SER A 547 -17.19 30.04 6.14
N PHE A 548 -16.62 30.82 7.05
CA PHE A 548 -15.17 31.02 7.22
C PHE A 548 -14.58 30.18 8.37
N GLY A 549 -15.40 29.37 9.02
CA GLY A 549 -15.00 28.64 10.19
C GLY A 549 -14.23 27.36 9.88
N SER A 550 -13.51 26.88 10.90
CA SER A 550 -12.77 25.62 10.85
C SER A 550 -13.11 24.71 12.02
N ILE A 551 -12.90 23.41 11.83
CA ILE A 551 -13.03 22.38 12.86
C ILE A 551 -11.72 21.61 13.00
N TRP A 552 -11.27 21.46 14.25
CA TRP A 552 -10.01 20.83 14.63
C TRP A 552 -10.31 19.68 15.60
N ILE A 553 -10.05 18.45 15.17
CA ILE A 553 -10.46 17.23 15.88
C ILE A 553 -9.23 16.45 16.32
N ASN A 554 -8.96 16.41 17.63
CA ASN A 554 -7.92 15.57 18.20
C ASN A 554 -8.38 14.11 18.29
N ILE A 555 -7.71 13.22 17.57
CA ILE A 555 -8.07 11.81 17.42
C ILE A 555 -6.83 10.94 17.15
N ASN A 556 -6.92 9.63 17.35
CA ASN A 556 -5.83 8.69 17.09
C ASN A 556 -6.35 7.34 16.59
N ILE A 557 -5.48 6.57 15.95
CA ILE A 557 -5.74 5.17 15.61
C ILE A 557 -5.78 4.35 16.90
N ARG A 558 -6.72 3.41 16.97
CA ARG A 558 -6.77 2.41 18.04
C ARG A 558 -6.47 1.05 17.45
N VAL A 559 -5.78 0.19 18.19
CA VAL A 559 -5.57 -1.21 17.77
C VAL A 559 -6.26 -2.11 18.78
N ARG A 560 -7.23 -2.90 18.33
CA ARG A 560 -7.95 -3.87 19.17
C ARG A 560 -7.91 -5.24 18.50
N ASN A 561 -7.55 -6.27 19.27
CA ASN A 561 -7.42 -7.65 18.77
C ASN A 561 -6.57 -7.75 17.49
N GLY A 562 -5.53 -6.91 17.39
CA GLY A 562 -4.64 -6.86 16.21
C GLY A 562 -5.19 -6.14 14.99
N LYS A 563 -6.41 -5.63 15.01
CA LYS A 563 -6.99 -4.84 13.92
C LYS A 563 -6.95 -3.35 14.26
N PRO A 564 -6.53 -2.48 13.33
CA PRO A 564 -6.65 -1.04 13.52
C PRO A 564 -8.12 -0.62 13.37
N ILE A 565 -8.59 0.18 14.31
CA ILE A 565 -9.84 0.95 14.24
C ILE A 565 -9.43 2.35 13.79
N LEU A 566 -9.67 2.64 12.52
CA LEU A 566 -9.30 3.90 11.87
C LEU A 566 -10.36 4.99 12.12
N LEU A 567 -10.54 5.37 13.39
CA LEU A 567 -11.41 6.50 13.76
C LEU A 567 -11.07 7.80 13.00
N PRO A 568 -9.79 8.16 12.77
CA PRO A 568 -9.47 9.34 11.97
C PRO A 568 -10.05 9.26 10.56
N LYS A 569 -9.88 8.11 9.87
CA LYS A 569 -10.43 7.89 8.52
C LYS A 569 -11.96 7.98 8.52
N LEU A 570 -12.62 7.37 9.50
CA LEU A 570 -14.07 7.44 9.65
C LEU A 570 -14.55 8.89 9.73
N PHE A 571 -13.91 9.72 10.56
CA PHE A 571 -14.30 11.12 10.71
C PHE A 571 -13.97 11.95 9.47
N ILE A 572 -12.86 11.66 8.78
CA ILE A 572 -12.56 12.28 7.48
C ILE A 572 -13.67 12.00 6.47
N GLU A 573 -14.09 10.74 6.35
CA GLU A 573 -15.17 10.34 5.42
C GLU A 573 -16.51 10.99 5.80
N GLN A 574 -16.90 10.93 7.07
CA GLN A 574 -18.15 11.54 7.54
C GLN A 574 -18.16 13.06 7.35
N CYS A 575 -17.08 13.76 7.71
CA CYS A 575 -17.00 15.21 7.53
C CYS A 575 -17.04 15.59 6.05
N LYS A 576 -16.37 14.84 5.17
CA LYS A 576 -16.44 15.06 3.71
C LYS A 576 -17.84 14.83 3.17
N ASP A 577 -18.54 13.78 3.60
CA ASP A 577 -19.93 13.52 3.22
C ASP A 577 -20.86 14.68 3.59
N LEU A 578 -20.60 15.34 4.72
CA LEU A 578 -21.37 16.48 5.23
C LEU A 578 -21.00 17.81 4.56
N GLY A 579 -19.98 17.81 3.69
CA GLY A 579 -19.55 18.99 2.94
C GLY A 579 -18.40 19.78 3.57
N PHE A 580 -17.74 19.26 4.61
CA PHE A 580 -16.48 19.85 5.07
C PHE A 580 -15.35 19.59 4.06
N ILE A 581 -14.42 20.54 3.96
CA ILE A 581 -13.19 20.41 3.19
C ILE A 581 -12.08 19.93 4.12
N TYR A 582 -11.51 18.76 3.83
CA TYR A 582 -10.40 18.19 4.57
C TYR A 582 -9.06 18.84 4.16
N ARG A 583 -8.44 19.56 5.11
CA ARG A 583 -7.23 20.36 4.86
C ARG A 583 -5.93 19.65 5.21
N GLY A 584 -5.97 18.66 6.10
CA GLY A 584 -4.79 17.92 6.48
C GLY A 584 -4.77 17.51 7.95
N ILE A 585 -3.58 17.12 8.37
CA ILE A 585 -3.32 16.54 9.68
C ILE A 585 -2.20 17.35 10.32
N LEU A 586 -2.44 17.81 11.54
CA LEU A 586 -1.39 18.27 12.42
C LEU A 586 -1.02 17.17 13.41
N ILE A 587 0.28 17.02 13.67
CA ILE A 587 0.82 16.04 14.59
C ILE A 587 1.12 16.72 15.93
N TRP A 588 0.34 16.37 16.95
CA TRP A 588 0.69 16.70 18.32
C TRP A 588 1.71 15.68 18.84
N HIS A 589 2.97 16.08 18.88
CA HIS A 589 4.06 15.31 19.49
C HIS A 589 4.06 15.50 21.02
N LYS A 590 3.92 14.39 21.72
CA LYS A 590 3.79 14.28 23.18
C LYS A 590 5.13 13.86 23.76
N SER A 591 5.60 14.58 24.79
CA SER A 591 6.89 14.30 25.44
C SER A 591 6.96 12.94 26.15
N SER A 592 5.82 12.40 26.55
CA SER A 592 5.69 11.05 27.10
C SER A 592 4.80 10.17 26.23
N GLY A 593 5.27 8.94 26.03
CA GLY A 593 4.56 7.87 25.35
C GLY A 593 4.27 6.73 26.32
N ILE A 594 3.22 5.97 26.05
CA ILE A 594 2.93 4.77 26.82
C ILE A 594 3.84 3.66 26.28
N PRO A 595 4.69 3.04 27.12
CA PRO A 595 5.51 1.92 26.69
C PRO A 595 4.66 0.82 26.09
N THR A 596 5.05 0.36 24.91
CA THR A 596 4.40 -0.76 24.23
C THR A 596 5.25 -2.04 24.33
N SER A 597 4.84 -3.10 23.64
CA SER A 597 5.57 -4.37 23.63
C SER A 597 7.03 -4.19 23.17
N PRO A 598 7.92 -5.16 23.48
CA PRO A 598 9.31 -5.15 22.98
C PRO A 598 9.44 -5.07 21.45
N LYS A 599 8.41 -5.50 20.72
CA LYS A 599 8.36 -5.50 19.25
C LYS A 599 7.64 -4.30 18.64
N ASN A 600 7.35 -3.24 19.41
CA ASN A 600 6.69 -2.04 18.90
C ASN A 600 7.31 -0.78 19.50
N LEU A 601 7.09 0.35 18.83
CA LEU A 601 7.51 1.67 19.27
C LEU A 601 6.51 2.26 20.26
N SER A 602 6.99 3.12 21.16
CA SER A 602 6.14 3.86 22.10
C SER A 602 5.32 4.91 21.35
N ASP A 603 4.04 5.06 21.70
CA ASP A 603 3.16 6.03 21.04
C ASP A 603 3.36 7.45 21.60
N HIS A 604 3.94 8.31 20.78
CA HIS A 604 4.33 9.68 21.12
C HIS A 604 3.56 10.74 20.34
N HIS A 605 2.52 10.41 19.57
CA HIS A 605 1.74 11.43 18.88
C HIS A 605 0.23 11.21 18.91
N GLU A 606 -0.52 12.26 18.60
CA GLU A 606 -1.95 12.25 18.26
C GLU A 606 -2.15 13.07 16.98
N TYR A 607 -3.23 12.77 16.26
CA TYR A 607 -3.61 13.48 15.04
C TYR A 607 -4.61 14.56 15.39
N ILE A 608 -4.40 15.76 14.87
CA ILE A 608 -5.43 16.80 14.82
C ILE A 608 -5.86 16.94 13.38
N LEU A 609 -7.05 16.45 13.09
CA LEU A 609 -7.66 16.58 11.77
C LEU A 609 -8.18 17.99 11.60
N ILE A 610 -7.85 18.61 10.47
CA ILE A 610 -8.23 19.99 10.17
C ILE A 610 -9.23 19.99 9.02
N PHE A 611 -10.39 20.58 9.25
CA PHE A 611 -11.38 20.81 8.20
C PHE A 611 -11.86 22.25 8.19
N THR A 612 -12.33 22.71 7.03
CA THR A 612 -12.96 24.04 6.87
C THR A 612 -14.34 23.89 6.27
N LYS A 613 -15.24 24.83 6.56
CA LYS A 613 -16.60 24.82 5.96
C LYS A 613 -16.59 25.21 4.50
N SER A 614 -15.67 26.07 4.10
CA SER A 614 -15.48 26.49 2.71
C SER A 614 -13.99 26.64 2.38
N ASP A 615 -13.74 26.98 1.12
CA ASP A 615 -12.43 27.26 0.55
C ASP A 615 -11.74 28.43 1.27
N ARG A 616 -12.54 29.33 1.86
CA ARG A 616 -12.09 30.46 2.65
C ARG A 616 -12.19 30.12 4.14
N CYS A 617 -11.12 30.34 4.88
CA CYS A 617 -11.12 30.16 6.33
C CYS A 617 -10.30 31.24 7.02
N LYS A 618 -10.66 31.57 8.26
CA LYS A 618 -9.85 32.44 9.12
C LYS A 618 -8.58 31.70 9.55
N VAL A 619 -7.41 32.21 9.15
CA VAL A 619 -6.11 31.73 9.64
C VAL A 619 -5.16 32.90 9.88
N ASN A 620 -4.60 32.98 11.09
CA ASN A 620 -3.52 33.87 11.44
C ASN A 620 -2.19 33.16 11.18
N PHE A 621 -1.63 33.39 9.99
CA PHE A 621 -0.37 32.82 9.55
C PHE A 621 0.82 33.24 10.41
N HIS A 622 0.82 34.50 10.88
CA HIS A 622 1.88 34.98 11.76
C HIS A 622 1.97 34.12 13.02
N ASN A 623 0.82 33.86 13.67
CA ASN A 623 0.76 32.99 14.83
C ASN A 623 1.19 31.56 14.49
N LEU A 624 0.73 31.00 13.36
CA LEU A 624 1.09 29.65 12.92
C LEU A 624 2.62 29.46 12.81
N ILE A 625 3.33 30.42 12.22
CA ILE A 625 4.78 30.32 11.99
C ILE A 625 5.63 30.82 13.17
N SER A 626 5.05 31.61 14.09
CA SER A 626 5.76 32.17 15.25
C SER A 626 6.11 31.13 16.31
N TYR A 627 5.37 30.01 16.38
CA TYR A 627 5.59 29.00 17.40
C TYR A 627 6.87 28.22 17.15
N SER A 628 7.81 28.34 18.09
CA SER A 628 9.12 27.69 18.04
C SER A 628 9.21 26.58 19.09
N ASP A 629 8.61 25.44 18.79
CA ASP A 629 8.58 24.27 19.69
C ASP A 629 9.88 23.47 19.73
N TYR A 630 10.69 23.65 18.70
CA TYR A 630 11.88 22.87 18.47
C TYR A 630 13.07 23.81 18.40
N LYS A 631 14.22 23.39 18.94
CA LYS A 631 15.51 24.08 18.73
C LYS A 631 16.07 23.89 17.31
N ASN A 632 15.20 23.74 16.32
CA ASN A 632 15.53 23.58 14.90
C ASN A 632 14.51 24.34 14.05
N SER A 633 14.97 25.43 13.42
CA SER A 633 14.13 26.32 12.61
C SER A 633 13.46 25.65 11.41
N LYS A 634 14.01 24.53 10.92
CA LYS A 634 13.42 23.77 9.80
C LYS A 634 12.15 23.00 10.20
N ILE A 635 11.97 22.76 11.50
CA ILE A 635 10.81 22.08 12.11
C ILE A 635 9.82 23.10 12.70
N CYS A 636 10.28 24.26 13.18
CA CYS A 636 9.41 25.29 13.79
C CYS A 636 8.31 25.81 12.86
N GLY A 637 7.16 26.17 13.45
CA GLY A 637 6.09 26.89 12.75
C GLY A 637 5.35 26.10 11.66
N LYS A 638 5.19 24.77 11.82
CA LYS A 638 4.65 23.84 10.80
C LYS A 638 3.61 22.85 11.36
N LEU A 639 3.31 21.75 10.67
CA LEU A 639 2.28 20.76 11.05
C LEU A 639 2.70 19.75 12.14
N ILE A 640 3.81 19.97 12.82
CA ILE A 640 4.22 19.14 13.97
C ILE A 640 4.52 20.02 15.16
N TRP A 641 3.81 19.79 16.28
CA TRP A 641 3.94 20.59 17.50
C TRP A 641 4.36 19.73 18.68
N ASN A 642 5.40 20.15 19.39
CA ASN A 642 5.86 19.47 20.61
C ASN A 642 5.25 20.14 21.84
N ILE A 643 4.20 19.52 22.38
CA ILE A 643 3.49 20.05 23.54
C ILE A 643 3.40 18.95 24.61
N ASN A 644 3.87 19.27 25.81
CA ASN A 644 3.84 18.33 26.93
C ASN A 644 2.40 17.99 27.33
N ARG A 645 2.14 16.71 27.62
CA ARG A 645 0.87 16.31 28.25
C ARG A 645 0.81 16.89 29.67
N LYS A 646 -0.37 17.31 30.12
CA LYS A 646 -0.62 17.59 31.53
C LYS A 646 -0.73 16.24 32.25
N ALA A 647 0.25 15.87 33.06
CA ALA A 647 0.27 14.59 33.77
C ALA A 647 -0.61 14.65 35.02
N GLY A 648 -1.45 13.62 35.22
CA GLY A 648 -2.29 13.47 36.41
C GLY A 648 -3.79 13.61 36.15
N SER A 649 -4.57 13.14 37.11
CA SER A 649 -6.01 13.42 37.22
C SER A 649 -6.19 14.86 37.70
N ILE A 650 -7.09 15.62 37.09
CA ILE A 650 -7.44 16.98 37.56
C ILE A 650 -8.75 16.89 38.34
N GLY A 651 -8.79 17.49 39.52
CA GLY A 651 -9.93 17.50 40.44
C GLY A 651 -9.66 16.74 41.74
N LYS A 652 -10.23 17.20 42.85
CA LYS A 652 -10.16 16.50 44.15
C LYS A 652 -11.24 15.43 44.32
N ASN A 653 -12.46 15.69 43.81
CA ASN A 653 -13.64 14.82 43.99
C ASN A 653 -14.09 14.14 42.68
N THR A 654 -13.97 14.81 41.54
CA THR A 654 -14.34 14.29 40.21
C THR A 654 -13.13 14.34 39.28
N ILE A 655 -12.80 13.23 38.63
CA ILE A 655 -11.62 13.09 37.77
C ILE A 655 -12.06 12.92 36.32
N HIS A 656 -11.64 13.83 35.44
CA HIS A 656 -11.83 13.63 34.00
C HIS A 656 -10.71 12.74 33.41
N PRO A 657 -11.04 11.65 32.69
CA PRO A 657 -10.09 10.59 32.35
C PRO A 657 -9.16 10.89 31.16
N ALA A 658 -9.45 11.93 30.36
CA ALA A 658 -8.70 12.24 29.14
C ALA A 658 -8.73 13.76 28.83
N ILE A 659 -7.68 14.49 29.22
CA ILE A 659 -7.61 15.95 29.08
C ILE A 659 -6.45 16.33 28.15
N PHE A 660 -6.73 17.06 27.06
CA PHE A 660 -5.66 17.66 26.24
C PHE A 660 -5.10 18.94 26.89
N PRO A 661 -3.86 19.37 26.59
CA PRO A 661 -3.26 20.56 27.20
C PRO A 661 -3.92 21.86 26.74
N THR A 662 -4.08 22.82 27.66
CA THR A 662 -4.58 24.18 27.34
C THR A 662 -3.72 24.88 26.30
N GLU A 663 -2.39 24.68 26.35
CA GLU A 663 -1.45 25.26 25.38
C GLU A 663 -1.75 24.83 23.94
N LEU A 664 -2.12 23.56 23.72
CA LEU A 664 -2.48 23.08 22.40
C LEU A 664 -3.68 23.86 21.84
N ILE A 665 -4.68 24.11 22.68
CA ILE A 665 -5.89 24.81 22.27
C ILE A 665 -5.66 26.31 22.13
N ASN A 666 -4.85 26.93 22.99
CA ASN A 666 -4.45 28.33 22.86
C ASN A 666 -3.92 28.63 21.46
N ARG A 667 -3.06 27.75 20.93
CA ARG A 667 -2.52 27.90 19.58
C ARG A 667 -3.58 27.78 18.51
N ILE A 668 -4.42 26.74 18.59
CA ILE A 668 -5.51 26.55 17.63
C ILE A 668 -6.42 27.78 17.62
N VAL A 669 -6.83 28.28 18.80
CA VAL A 669 -7.68 29.48 18.93
C VAL A 669 -7.01 30.71 18.32
N ASN A 670 -5.73 30.96 18.62
CA ASN A 670 -5.00 32.11 18.09
C ASN A 670 -4.70 32.01 16.59
N ILE A 671 -4.62 30.80 16.05
CA ILE A 671 -4.41 30.56 14.62
C ILE A 671 -5.73 30.65 13.86
N SER A 672 -6.84 30.14 14.38
CA SER A 672 -8.04 29.87 13.58
C SER A 672 -9.28 30.69 13.97
N SER A 673 -9.10 31.73 14.79
CA SER A 673 -10.15 32.67 15.17
C SER A 673 -9.56 34.05 15.50
N SER A 674 -10.42 35.07 15.58
CA SER A 674 -10.09 36.44 16.03
C SER A 674 -10.65 36.70 17.43
N GLU A 675 -10.21 37.78 18.10
CA GLU A 675 -10.85 38.20 19.36
C GLU A 675 -12.36 38.42 19.15
N SER A 676 -13.16 38.11 20.17
CA SER A 676 -14.63 38.12 20.15
C SER A 676 -15.32 37.07 19.27
N ASP A 677 -14.58 36.27 18.50
CA ASP A 677 -15.15 35.12 17.77
C ASP A 677 -15.72 34.08 18.74
N THR A 678 -16.64 33.25 18.25
CA THR A 678 -17.28 32.20 19.05
C THR A 678 -16.63 30.85 18.78
N VAL A 679 -16.07 30.24 19.83
CA VAL A 679 -15.52 28.89 19.81
C VAL A 679 -16.54 27.90 20.38
N LEU A 680 -16.68 26.73 19.75
CA LEU A 680 -17.55 25.65 20.20
C LEU A 680 -16.74 24.38 20.51
N ASP A 681 -17.08 23.70 21.60
CA ASP A 681 -16.63 22.33 21.87
C ASP A 681 -17.84 21.40 22.11
N PRO A 682 -18.15 20.46 21.20
CA PRO A 682 -19.22 19.49 21.38
C PRO A 682 -18.96 18.42 22.46
N PHE A 683 -17.73 18.34 22.98
CA PHE A 683 -17.29 17.35 23.98
C PHE A 683 -16.39 18.03 25.02
N LEU A 684 -16.97 19.00 25.74
CA LEU A 684 -16.24 19.95 26.59
C LEU A 684 -15.39 19.27 27.70
N GLY A 685 -15.86 18.17 28.27
CA GLY A 685 -15.16 17.35 29.24
C GLY A 685 -14.78 18.10 30.51
N SER A 686 -13.52 18.49 30.62
CA SER A 686 -12.99 19.23 31.78
C SER A 686 -12.91 20.75 31.57
N GLY A 687 -13.41 21.26 30.44
CA GLY A 687 -13.46 22.70 30.17
C GLY A 687 -12.17 23.32 29.63
N THR A 688 -11.21 22.53 29.14
CA THR A 688 -9.92 23.07 28.65
C THR A 688 -10.08 24.02 27.46
N SER A 689 -10.95 23.68 26.52
CA SER A 689 -11.26 24.51 25.35
C SER A 689 -11.91 25.85 25.73
N LEU A 690 -12.78 25.83 26.75
CA LEU A 690 -13.36 27.05 27.35
C LEU A 690 -12.27 27.94 27.94
N ILE A 691 -11.43 27.40 28.83
CA ILE A 691 -10.35 28.14 29.49
C ILE A 691 -9.44 28.79 28.44
N ALA A 692 -9.00 28.03 27.43
CA ALA A 692 -8.15 28.53 26.36
C ALA A 692 -8.83 29.64 25.56
N SER A 693 -10.10 29.47 25.20
CA SER A 693 -10.84 30.46 24.41
C SER A 693 -11.02 31.77 25.18
N ILE A 694 -11.41 31.69 26.45
CA ILE A 694 -11.62 32.87 27.29
C ILE A 694 -10.33 33.60 27.57
N ASN A 695 -9.24 32.90 27.89
CA ASN A 695 -7.94 33.53 28.11
C ASN A 695 -7.40 34.22 26.85
N ASN A 696 -7.84 33.79 25.67
CA ASN A 696 -7.58 34.46 24.40
C ASN A 696 -8.75 35.37 23.95
N ARG A 697 -9.67 35.78 24.84
CA ARG A 697 -10.75 36.74 24.54
C ARG A 697 -11.70 36.30 23.42
N ARG A 698 -12.04 35.01 23.34
CA ARG A 698 -13.09 34.47 22.47
C ARG A 698 -14.35 34.17 23.29
N SER A 699 -15.52 34.37 22.71
CA SER A 699 -16.77 33.83 23.27
C SER A 699 -16.77 32.31 23.16
N PHE A 700 -17.52 31.62 24.00
CA PHE A 700 -17.46 30.16 24.07
C PHE A 700 -18.82 29.51 24.26
N ILE A 701 -19.02 28.39 23.56
CA ILE A 701 -20.15 27.49 23.72
C ILE A 701 -19.60 26.08 23.95
N GLY A 702 -20.04 25.39 24.98
CA GLY A 702 -19.64 24.00 25.22
C GLY A 702 -20.83 23.11 25.48
N TYR A 703 -20.76 21.88 24.98
CA TYR A 703 -21.66 20.80 25.34
C TYR A 703 -20.89 19.77 26.16
N GLU A 704 -21.44 19.40 27.32
CA GLU A 704 -20.96 18.29 28.12
C GLU A 704 -22.15 17.40 28.46
N TYR A 705 -22.01 16.10 28.23
CA TYR A 705 -23.12 15.20 28.49
C TYR A 705 -23.26 14.89 29.98
N ASN A 706 -22.16 14.76 30.73
CA ASN A 706 -22.16 14.47 32.16
C ASN A 706 -22.05 15.75 33.03
N GLU A 707 -23.16 16.12 33.66
CA GLU A 707 -23.30 17.24 34.58
C GLU A 707 -22.39 17.14 35.82
N GLU A 708 -21.93 15.94 36.20
CA GLU A 708 -20.99 15.76 37.32
C GLU A 708 -19.63 16.43 37.07
N PHE A 709 -19.28 16.74 35.82
CA PHE A 709 -18.08 17.50 35.51
C PHE A 709 -18.20 19.01 35.82
N LYS A 710 -19.39 19.51 36.16
CA LYS A 710 -19.61 20.94 36.49
C LYS A 710 -18.71 21.44 37.62
N ASP A 711 -18.63 20.70 38.72
CA ASP A 711 -17.82 21.11 39.89
C ASP A 711 -16.32 21.13 39.54
N LEU A 712 -15.86 20.15 38.76
CA LEU A 712 -14.50 20.11 38.23
C LEU A 712 -14.21 21.31 37.32
N MET A 713 -15.14 21.62 36.42
CA MET A 713 -15.03 22.78 35.53
C MET A 713 -14.92 24.08 36.34
N GLN A 714 -15.81 24.30 37.30
CA GLN A 714 -15.79 25.48 38.17
C GLN A 714 -14.47 25.63 38.93
N GLU A 715 -13.99 24.56 39.57
CA GLU A 715 -12.69 24.57 40.27
C GLU A 715 -11.54 24.96 39.33
N ARG A 716 -11.55 24.46 38.10
CA ARG A 716 -10.54 24.81 37.10
C ARG A 716 -10.69 26.24 36.59
N PHE A 717 -11.92 26.70 36.36
CA PHE A 717 -12.20 28.03 35.84
C PHE A 717 -11.72 29.10 36.82
N GLU A 718 -12.01 28.95 38.11
CA GLU A 718 -11.52 29.86 39.16
C GLU A 718 -10.00 29.98 39.22
N LYS A 719 -9.28 28.90 38.89
CA LYS A 719 -7.81 28.83 38.96
C LYS A 719 -7.12 29.25 37.67
N GLU A 720 -7.67 28.88 36.53
CA GLU A 720 -6.99 28.97 35.22
C GLU A 720 -7.51 30.13 34.35
N ILE A 721 -8.71 30.67 34.60
CA ILE A 721 -9.24 31.83 33.85
C ILE A 721 -8.72 33.13 34.43
N ILE A 722 -8.16 33.98 33.57
CA ILE A 722 -7.55 35.27 33.96
C ILE A 722 -8.63 36.33 34.27
N PHE A 723 -9.81 36.24 33.64
CA PHE A 723 -10.92 37.19 33.78
C PHE A 723 -11.85 36.80 34.93
N LYS A 724 -11.80 37.52 36.06
CA LYS A 724 -12.52 37.15 37.30
C LYS A 724 -14.02 37.52 37.35
N ASN A 725 -14.50 38.38 36.45
CA ASN A 725 -15.90 38.85 36.44
C ASN A 725 -16.72 38.29 35.26
N LEU A 726 -16.39 37.07 34.81
CA LEU A 726 -17.04 36.43 33.67
C LEU A 726 -18.32 35.72 34.12
N ASN A 727 -19.46 36.05 33.50
CA ASN A 727 -20.70 35.30 33.72
C ASN A 727 -20.73 34.06 32.82
N ILE A 728 -20.64 32.87 33.43
CA ILE A 728 -20.77 31.58 32.73
C ILE A 728 -22.20 31.06 32.94
N GLU A 729 -22.98 31.03 31.86
CA GLU A 729 -24.34 30.52 31.88
C GLU A 729 -24.33 29.00 31.74
N TYR A 730 -24.73 28.28 32.80
CA TYR A 730 -24.91 26.83 32.77
C TYR A 730 -26.38 26.52 32.48
N ILE A 731 -26.64 25.74 31.43
CA ILE A 731 -27.99 25.46 30.94
C ILE A 731 -28.17 23.94 30.92
N GLU A 732 -29.20 23.44 31.61
CA GLU A 732 -29.62 22.04 31.49
C GLU A 732 -30.52 21.88 30.27
N VAL A 733 -30.17 20.94 29.39
CA VAL A 733 -30.96 20.64 28.19
C VAL A 733 -31.80 19.39 28.48
N LEU A 734 -33.08 19.44 28.11
CA LEU A 734 -33.95 18.27 28.24
C LEU A 734 -33.43 17.12 27.36
N PRO A 735 -33.46 15.87 27.85
CA PRO A 735 -32.85 14.72 27.19
C PRO A 735 -33.41 14.39 25.80
#